data_AF-A0A0B8N179-F1
#
_entry.id   AF-A0A0B8N179-F1
#
_cell.length_a   1.000
_cell.length_b   1.000
_cell.length_c   1.000
_cell.angle_alpha   90.00
_cell.angle_beta   90.00
_cell.angle_gamma   90.00
#
_symmetry.space_group_name_H-M   'P 1'
#
loop_
_entity.id
_entity.type
_entity.pdbx_description
1 polymer ?
#
loop_
_entity_poly.entity_id
_entity_poly.type
_entity_poly.pdbx_seq_one_letter_code
_entity_poly.pdbx_strand_id
1 'polypeptide(L)'
;MASQRKPHVFRVTGLSRGLPDGDLQTALQEALNDNFTAGERSQIKTEITIVPSCYESDTQRVALVRFRSGLPRFLTELTTNPLGDWQIEMGDEDINFDSHFFGFTQLYAPDEKKPVIADIIAIAGLDGHAYGSWQGRGNLGRMWLRDFLSKDLPQCRTMIYGYNSKLSSHGVDTILDYGRGLMEEIKKIRNTKELQQRPLFFIAHSFGGIILAHCLVGAITTRVEDHPAITSLHRATHGMLLFAIPHKELVMDDIQQMLAGDKPHLREQLLQQISRTLDILVYLLADFKNLIRDRNVVSFYEAEQTRQLVFDSGSSQWERTGKVITAVNTNSPLLQLPDYVKDRVPLHADHSMIVKFDTRNAVGYQIALSKLRQFIQDTPQIWGARFSASSLQPCSTVPFVRDRMFVGREAVISAIKEIHGAIGQHHERAALVGLAGVGKTQTAIEYTYRVRESTPDTWVFWIHASNAACLEQGFQHIAEVAEIPARDDPKINIAQLVHQWLCDPRNGRWLMVLDNADDDSIFFSSNASNERGPMVSFLPQAAHGSILITSRNGIAARNLVGSEGPVIAVQPMNEEESLALLRARIPGPQSGEDEKALVQALEYIPLAITQAGSYIANRSPRVTVSRYLQLLHESESNQTYLLQHEEAKDLRRDPSIRDAIITTWQLSFEQIRHDQPAAMDLLALMSMFDRQGIPESLVRANGDWLQFEDAVGPLIGYSLVRVEIETASFDMHRLVQLSVRRWLEIHLELARWQKKSRAIMAQTFPNGQYENWTECQTLLPHAKEVMKPISDDQEDRLHVATISFHCGWYLRLRGAYEEAEAMYRRALEEQEKVLGRDHPDTLASVDNLSLVLSSQGKYEEAEAMHQQVLEAREKVLGYEHPDTLTSVSNLGLVLSRQGKYKGAEAMHQRALEAREKVLGYEHPDTLTSIDNLGLVLSSQGKYEEAEAMHRRALEAREKVLGLEHPETLASVNNLSLVLARKGKYKEAEAMIDGTRSTRECSWTRAS
;
A
#
# COMPACT_ATOMS: atom_id res chain seq x y z
N MET A 1 -53.28 -24.94 -61.31
CA MET A 1 -53.72 -24.08 -60.18
C MET A 1 -52.88 -22.83 -60.20
N ALA A 2 -53.49 -21.66 -60.37
CA ALA A 2 -52.78 -20.38 -60.48
C ALA A 2 -51.87 -20.16 -59.27
N SER A 3 -50.59 -19.86 -59.49
CA SER A 3 -49.69 -19.43 -58.42
C SER A 3 -50.22 -18.11 -57.86
N GLN A 4 -50.87 -18.16 -56.70
CA GLN A 4 -51.20 -16.94 -55.96
C GLN A 4 -49.87 -16.24 -55.62
N ARG A 5 -49.61 -15.13 -56.31
CA ARG A 5 -48.44 -14.27 -56.06
C ARG A 5 -48.43 -13.89 -54.57
N LYS A 6 -47.26 -13.98 -53.93
CA LYS A 6 -47.09 -13.61 -52.52
C LYS A 6 -47.54 -12.15 -52.31
N PRO A 7 -48.27 -11.84 -51.22
CA PRO A 7 -48.66 -10.47 -50.94
C PRO A 7 -47.42 -9.63 -50.62
N HIS A 8 -47.30 -8.46 -51.23
CA HIS A 8 -46.23 -7.49 -50.96
C HIS A 8 -46.70 -6.47 -49.93
N VAL A 9 -45.86 -6.13 -48.95
CA VAL A 9 -46.15 -5.12 -47.93
C VAL A 9 -45.10 -4.03 -48.02
N PHE A 10 -45.54 -2.77 -48.12
CA PHE A 10 -44.68 -1.60 -48.15
C PHE A 10 -44.95 -0.73 -46.92
N ARG A 11 -43.90 -0.07 -46.43
CA ARG A 11 -44.01 1.02 -45.46
C ARG A 11 -44.19 2.32 -46.23
N VAL A 12 -45.23 3.06 -45.91
CA VAL A 12 -45.50 4.38 -46.47
C VAL A 12 -45.29 5.43 -45.39
N THR A 13 -44.44 6.41 -45.68
CA THR A 13 -44.10 7.54 -44.78
C THR A 13 -44.50 8.87 -45.42
N GLY A 14 -44.55 9.96 -44.66
CA GLY A 14 -44.96 11.29 -45.16
C GLY A 14 -46.43 11.65 -44.94
N LEU A 15 -47.23 10.78 -44.33
CA LEU A 15 -48.67 11.02 -44.10
C LEU A 15 -48.89 12.01 -42.94
N SER A 16 -49.71 13.04 -43.11
CA SER A 16 -49.98 14.00 -42.02
C SER A 16 -50.80 13.47 -40.85
N ARG A 17 -50.49 13.97 -39.65
CA ARG A 17 -51.21 13.69 -38.40
C ARG A 17 -52.57 14.40 -38.30
N GLY A 18 -52.87 15.37 -39.17
CA GLY A 18 -54.04 16.25 -39.07
C GLY A 18 -55.39 15.57 -39.38
N LEU A 19 -55.38 14.42 -40.06
CA LEU A 19 -56.58 13.69 -40.47
C LEU A 19 -56.82 12.44 -39.60
N PRO A 20 -58.08 12.09 -39.29
CA PRO A 20 -58.43 10.80 -38.70
C PRO A 20 -57.91 9.62 -39.53
N ASP A 21 -57.57 8.50 -38.89
CA ASP A 21 -57.02 7.31 -39.56
C ASP A 21 -57.90 6.79 -40.71
N GLY A 22 -59.23 6.92 -40.59
CA GLY A 22 -60.17 6.53 -41.67
C GLY A 22 -60.09 7.43 -42.90
N ASP A 23 -59.86 8.72 -42.71
CA ASP A 23 -59.73 9.69 -43.79
C ASP A 23 -58.37 9.55 -44.48
N LEU A 24 -57.30 9.30 -43.70
CA LEU A 24 -55.97 8.96 -44.23
C LEU A 24 -55.98 7.67 -45.05
N GLN A 25 -56.71 6.64 -44.61
CA GLN A 25 -56.87 5.40 -45.39
C GLN A 25 -57.57 5.66 -46.71
N THR A 26 -58.60 6.51 -46.71
CA THR A 26 -59.36 6.86 -47.91
C THR A 26 -58.50 7.67 -48.88
N ALA A 27 -57.82 8.72 -48.41
CA ALA A 27 -56.93 9.55 -49.21
C ALA A 27 -55.75 8.76 -49.80
N LEU A 28 -55.13 7.89 -49.00
CA LEU A 28 -54.05 7.01 -49.49
C LEU A 28 -54.58 5.99 -50.50
N GLN A 29 -55.79 5.47 -50.31
CA GLN A 29 -56.42 4.56 -51.27
C GLN A 29 -56.74 5.26 -52.60
N GLU A 30 -57.17 6.53 -52.56
CA GLU A 30 -57.39 7.36 -53.74
C GLU A 30 -56.08 7.63 -54.47
N ALA A 31 -55.03 8.09 -53.77
CA ALA A 31 -53.70 8.31 -54.36
C ALA A 31 -53.11 7.03 -55.00
N LEU A 32 -53.33 5.87 -54.38
CA LEU A 32 -52.96 4.57 -54.98
C LEU A 32 -53.76 4.28 -56.26
N ASN A 33 -55.07 4.53 -56.25
CA ASN A 33 -55.94 4.28 -57.39
C ASN A 33 -55.61 5.19 -58.59
N ASP A 34 -55.20 6.43 -58.34
CA ASP A 34 -54.79 7.38 -59.38
C ASP A 34 -53.51 6.94 -60.10
N ASN A 35 -52.62 6.26 -59.37
CA ASN A 35 -51.39 5.68 -59.92
C ASN A 35 -51.58 4.27 -60.53
N PHE A 36 -52.75 3.65 -60.39
CA PHE A 36 -53.07 2.37 -61.03
C PHE A 36 -53.53 2.56 -62.48
N THR A 37 -53.04 1.70 -63.38
CA THR A 37 -53.60 1.59 -64.73
C THR A 37 -55.04 1.05 -64.69
N ALA A 38 -55.82 1.28 -65.75
CA ALA A 38 -57.23 0.86 -65.82
C ALA A 38 -57.45 -0.64 -65.58
N GLY A 39 -56.49 -1.49 -65.94
CA GLY A 39 -56.52 -2.94 -65.67
C GLY A 39 -56.18 -3.30 -64.22
N GLU A 40 -55.35 -2.52 -63.55
CA GLU A 40 -54.91 -2.77 -62.16
C GLU A 40 -56.00 -2.43 -61.13
N ARG A 41 -56.82 -1.39 -61.37
CA ARG A 41 -57.88 -0.93 -60.46
C ARG A 41 -58.92 -1.99 -60.08
N SER A 42 -59.16 -2.98 -60.95
CA SER A 42 -60.11 -4.08 -60.70
C SER A 42 -59.44 -5.36 -60.18
N GLN A 43 -58.11 -5.48 -60.33
CA GLN A 43 -57.36 -6.69 -60.06
C GLN A 43 -56.55 -6.62 -58.77
N ILE A 44 -56.02 -5.45 -58.41
CA ILE A 44 -55.19 -5.26 -57.22
C ILE A 44 -56.06 -4.91 -56.02
N LYS A 45 -56.07 -5.77 -55.00
CA LYS A 45 -56.70 -5.51 -53.71
C LYS A 45 -55.65 -5.01 -52.72
N THR A 46 -55.85 -3.81 -52.20
CA THR A 46 -55.03 -3.15 -51.18
C THR A 46 -55.65 -3.28 -49.79
N GLU A 47 -54.80 -3.45 -48.80
CA GLU A 47 -55.14 -3.41 -47.37
C GLU A 47 -54.21 -2.40 -46.71
N ILE A 48 -54.78 -1.30 -46.22
CA ILE A 48 -54.03 -0.19 -45.62
C ILE A 48 -54.23 -0.27 -44.11
N THR A 49 -53.14 -0.18 -43.36
CA THR A 49 -53.17 -0.08 -41.89
C THR A 49 -52.36 1.13 -41.46
N ILE A 50 -53.02 2.13 -40.87
CA ILE A 50 -52.33 3.30 -40.28
C ILE A 50 -51.75 2.89 -38.94
N VAL A 51 -50.49 3.27 -38.72
CA VAL A 51 -49.75 3.01 -37.48
C VAL A 51 -49.04 4.28 -37.01
N PRO A 52 -48.79 4.43 -35.70
CA PRO A 52 -48.02 5.57 -35.20
C PRO A 52 -46.60 5.59 -35.79
N SER A 53 -46.07 6.80 -36.02
CA SER A 53 -44.65 6.96 -36.38
C SER A 53 -43.77 6.56 -35.20
N CYS A 54 -42.60 5.96 -35.52
CA CYS A 54 -41.59 5.69 -34.51
C CYS A 54 -40.89 6.96 -34.01
N TYR A 55 -40.79 7.95 -34.89
CA TYR A 55 -40.01 9.16 -34.73
C TYR A 55 -40.93 10.32 -34.34
N GLU A 56 -40.51 11.10 -33.34
CA GLU A 56 -41.21 12.32 -32.92
C GLU A 56 -40.91 13.46 -33.91
N SER A 57 -41.53 13.41 -35.09
CA SER A 57 -41.89 14.62 -35.82
C SER A 57 -43.40 14.82 -35.59
N ASP A 58 -43.78 15.97 -35.05
CA ASP A 58 -45.16 16.24 -34.59
C ASP A 58 -46.23 16.15 -35.69
N THR A 59 -45.82 15.91 -36.94
CA THR A 59 -46.63 16.03 -38.14
C THR A 59 -46.89 14.71 -38.87
N GLN A 60 -46.29 13.56 -38.51
CA GLN A 60 -46.33 12.36 -39.40
C GLN A 60 -46.93 11.06 -38.81
N ARG A 61 -47.64 10.33 -39.68
CA ARG A 61 -48.17 8.96 -39.54
C ARG A 61 -47.47 8.04 -40.53
N VAL A 62 -47.52 6.74 -40.27
CA VAL A 62 -46.97 5.70 -41.16
C VAL A 62 -48.10 4.77 -41.56
N ALA A 63 -48.10 4.29 -42.80
CA ALA A 63 -49.03 3.25 -43.23
C ALA A 63 -48.30 1.97 -43.65
N LEU A 64 -48.90 0.84 -43.34
CA LEU A 64 -48.51 -0.47 -43.85
C LEU A 64 -49.49 -0.84 -44.96
N VAL A 65 -49.02 -0.80 -46.21
CA VAL A 65 -49.85 -1.08 -47.39
C VAL A 65 -49.54 -2.47 -47.91
N ARG A 66 -50.52 -3.37 -47.82
CA ARG A 66 -50.44 -4.74 -48.31
C ARG A 66 -51.21 -4.90 -49.63
N PHE A 67 -50.54 -5.39 -50.66
CA PHE A 67 -51.12 -5.72 -51.95
C PHE A 67 -51.37 -7.23 -52.06
N ARG A 68 -52.63 -7.66 -52.14
CA ARG A 68 -53.04 -9.09 -52.04
C ARG A 68 -53.07 -9.85 -53.37
N SER A 69 -53.20 -9.18 -54.51
CA SER A 69 -53.47 -9.84 -55.81
C SER A 69 -52.62 -9.36 -56.99
N GLY A 70 -51.55 -8.60 -56.73
CA GLY A 70 -50.58 -8.14 -57.73
C GLY A 70 -49.80 -6.93 -57.22
N LEU A 71 -48.55 -6.78 -57.65
CA LEU A 71 -47.74 -5.58 -57.37
C LEU A 71 -48.04 -4.53 -58.45
N PRO A 72 -48.36 -3.27 -58.07
CA PRO A 72 -48.56 -2.20 -59.04
C PRO A 72 -47.31 -1.96 -59.90
N ARG A 73 -47.50 -1.63 -61.18
CA ARG A 73 -46.40 -1.38 -62.11
C ARG A 73 -45.43 -0.32 -61.60
N PHE A 74 -45.93 0.77 -61.01
CA PHE A 74 -45.09 1.87 -60.50
C PHE A 74 -44.21 1.47 -59.29
N LEU A 75 -44.58 0.43 -58.54
CA LEU A 75 -43.77 -0.11 -57.44
C LEU A 75 -42.88 -1.29 -57.86
N THR A 76 -42.93 -1.70 -59.14
CA THR A 76 -42.17 -2.86 -59.62
C THR A 76 -40.67 -2.57 -59.61
N GLU A 77 -40.26 -1.34 -59.90
CA GLU A 77 -38.84 -0.92 -59.83
C GLU A 77 -38.29 -0.92 -58.41
N LEU A 78 -39.11 -0.63 -57.39
CA LEU A 78 -38.73 -0.73 -55.97
C LEU A 78 -38.48 -2.16 -55.48
N THR A 79 -38.93 -3.17 -56.24
CA THR A 79 -38.59 -4.56 -55.96
C THR A 79 -37.26 -4.99 -56.57
N THR A 80 -36.75 -4.25 -57.57
CA THR A 80 -35.48 -4.52 -58.25
C THR A 80 -34.34 -3.59 -57.81
N ASN A 81 -34.62 -2.34 -57.43
CA ASN A 81 -33.65 -1.41 -56.81
C ASN A 81 -34.10 -0.99 -55.40
N PRO A 82 -33.57 -1.64 -54.35
CA PRO A 82 -34.07 -1.53 -52.98
C PRO A 82 -33.65 -0.25 -52.22
N LEU A 83 -32.75 0.56 -52.79
CA LEU A 83 -32.30 1.84 -52.23
C LEU A 83 -33.01 3.04 -52.87
N GLY A 84 -33.88 2.81 -53.86
CA GLY A 84 -34.74 3.85 -54.39
C GLY A 84 -35.84 4.17 -53.39
N ASP A 85 -36.13 5.45 -53.21
CA ASP A 85 -37.40 5.90 -52.64
C ASP A 85 -38.35 6.20 -53.80
N TRP A 86 -39.58 5.69 -53.75
CA TRP A 86 -40.62 6.10 -54.69
C TRP A 86 -41.60 7.03 -54.01
N GLN A 87 -41.70 8.24 -54.53
CA GLN A 87 -42.59 9.28 -54.01
C GLN A 87 -43.80 9.42 -54.92
N ILE A 88 -44.99 9.57 -54.33
CA ILE A 88 -46.19 10.01 -55.06
C ILE A 88 -46.85 11.15 -54.29
N GLU A 89 -47.55 12.03 -55.00
CA GLU A 89 -48.30 13.13 -54.41
C GLU A 89 -49.65 12.63 -53.86
N MET A 90 -49.99 13.06 -52.64
CA MET A 90 -51.30 12.86 -52.01
C MET A 90 -51.81 14.25 -51.56
N GLY A 91 -52.53 14.95 -52.43
CA GLY A 91 -52.90 16.35 -52.18
C GLY A 91 -51.67 17.26 -52.25
N ASP A 92 -51.37 18.00 -51.18
CA ASP A 92 -50.17 18.85 -51.05
C ASP A 92 -48.99 18.13 -50.35
N GLU A 93 -49.11 16.83 -50.07
CA GLU A 93 -48.12 16.02 -49.33
C GLU A 93 -47.43 14.99 -50.22
N ASP A 94 -46.09 14.89 -50.12
CA ASP A 94 -45.30 13.83 -50.75
C ASP A 94 -45.22 12.60 -49.84
N ILE A 95 -45.68 11.44 -50.34
CA ILE A 95 -45.64 10.18 -49.60
C ILE A 95 -44.64 9.20 -50.22
N ASN A 96 -43.84 8.55 -49.36
CA ASN A 96 -42.71 7.72 -49.78
C ASN A 96 -42.95 6.24 -49.48
N PHE A 97 -42.71 5.38 -50.47
CA PHE A 97 -42.81 3.92 -50.36
C PHE A 97 -41.44 3.28 -50.12
N ASP A 98 -41.34 2.51 -49.04
CA ASP A 98 -40.16 1.74 -48.66
C ASP A 98 -40.49 0.23 -48.58
N SER A 99 -39.75 -0.56 -49.34
CA SER A 99 -39.89 -2.02 -49.40
C SER A 99 -39.01 -2.77 -48.38
N HIS A 100 -38.00 -2.15 -47.79
CA HIS A 100 -37.04 -2.77 -46.86
C HIS A 100 -37.24 -2.37 -45.40
N PHE A 101 -38.08 -1.35 -45.15
CA PHE A 101 -38.44 -0.85 -43.82
C PHE A 101 -37.21 -0.29 -43.07
N PHE A 102 -36.36 0.48 -43.74
CA PHE A 102 -35.12 1.03 -43.16
C PHE A 102 -35.38 1.86 -41.89
N GLY A 103 -34.65 1.60 -40.82
CA GLY A 103 -34.90 2.21 -39.52
C GLY A 103 -36.05 1.53 -38.76
N PHE A 104 -36.69 2.25 -37.85
CA PHE A 104 -37.74 1.70 -36.99
C PHE A 104 -39.13 1.82 -37.61
N THR A 105 -39.90 0.73 -37.52
CA THR A 105 -41.32 0.70 -37.91
C THR A 105 -42.16 0.07 -36.81
N GLN A 106 -43.15 0.82 -36.31
CA GLN A 106 -44.12 0.33 -35.34
C GLN A 106 -45.18 -0.49 -36.06
N LEU A 107 -45.59 -1.61 -35.47
CA LEU A 107 -46.45 -2.58 -36.16
C LEU A 107 -47.94 -2.35 -35.95
N TYR A 108 -48.33 -1.74 -34.83
CA TYR A 108 -49.72 -1.47 -34.44
C TYR A 108 -49.78 -0.33 -33.42
N ALA A 109 -50.96 0.29 -33.26
CA ALA A 109 -51.23 1.23 -32.17
C ALA A 109 -51.53 0.45 -30.87
N PRO A 110 -50.81 0.70 -29.75
CA PRO A 110 -51.17 0.18 -28.44
C PRO A 110 -52.56 0.66 -27.99
N ASP A 111 -53.15 -0.02 -27.01
CA ASP A 111 -54.48 0.33 -26.46
C ASP A 111 -54.49 1.75 -25.88
N GLU A 112 -55.22 2.68 -26.52
CA GLU A 112 -55.31 4.10 -26.12
C GLU A 112 -55.83 4.30 -24.68
N LYS A 113 -56.52 3.30 -24.12
CA LYS A 113 -57.07 3.36 -22.76
C LYS A 113 -56.05 3.02 -21.67
N LYS A 114 -54.84 2.58 -22.03
CA LYS A 114 -53.81 2.13 -21.07
C LYS A 114 -52.44 2.68 -21.42
N PRO A 115 -51.60 3.04 -20.43
CA PRO A 115 -50.24 3.49 -20.69
C PRO A 115 -49.39 2.35 -21.29
N VAL A 116 -48.47 2.71 -22.18
CA VAL A 116 -47.49 1.79 -22.75
C VAL A 116 -46.45 1.44 -21.67
N ILE A 117 -46.33 0.15 -21.34
CA ILE A 117 -45.51 -0.33 -20.22
C ILE A 117 -44.11 -0.80 -20.64
N ALA A 118 -43.91 -1.14 -21.91
CA ALA A 118 -42.62 -1.60 -22.42
C ALA A 118 -42.51 -1.45 -23.95
N ASP A 119 -41.28 -1.35 -24.45
CA ASP A 119 -40.95 -1.40 -25.87
C ASP A 119 -40.39 -2.80 -26.22
N ILE A 120 -40.81 -3.34 -27.37
CA ILE A 120 -40.31 -4.61 -27.92
C ILE A 120 -39.71 -4.31 -29.29
N ILE A 121 -38.41 -4.57 -29.47
CA ILE A 121 -37.70 -4.36 -30.74
C ILE A 121 -37.30 -5.69 -31.35
N ALA A 122 -37.76 -5.93 -32.58
CA ALA A 122 -37.44 -7.12 -33.36
C ALA A 122 -36.43 -6.82 -34.48
N ILE A 123 -35.34 -7.60 -34.52
CA ILE A 123 -34.21 -7.44 -35.45
C ILE A 123 -34.03 -8.74 -36.24
N ALA A 124 -34.23 -8.67 -37.55
CA ALA A 124 -34.08 -9.82 -38.44
C ALA A 124 -32.60 -10.13 -38.75
N GLY A 125 -32.32 -11.34 -39.24
CA GLY A 125 -30.99 -11.74 -39.69
C GLY A 125 -30.61 -11.25 -41.09
N LEU A 126 -29.38 -11.57 -41.50
CA LEU A 126 -28.88 -11.36 -42.87
C LEU A 126 -29.82 -12.01 -43.89
N ASP A 127 -29.99 -11.34 -45.03
CA ASP A 127 -30.94 -11.69 -46.10
C ASP A 127 -32.41 -11.78 -45.67
N GLY A 128 -32.72 -11.45 -44.41
CA GLY A 128 -34.05 -11.40 -43.87
C GLY A 128 -34.72 -10.07 -44.19
N HIS A 129 -35.94 -10.12 -44.73
CA HIS A 129 -36.78 -8.94 -44.88
C HIS A 129 -37.31 -8.49 -43.51
N ALA A 130 -37.10 -7.23 -43.11
CA ALA A 130 -37.43 -6.74 -41.76
C ALA A 130 -38.89 -7.05 -41.34
N TYR A 131 -39.86 -6.87 -42.24
CA TYR A 131 -41.24 -7.31 -42.05
C TYR A 131 -41.47 -8.82 -42.31
N GLY A 132 -41.02 -9.34 -43.46
CA GLY A 132 -41.34 -10.69 -43.93
C GLY A 132 -40.68 -11.84 -43.17
N SER A 133 -39.58 -11.60 -42.44
CA SER A 133 -38.91 -12.61 -41.63
C SER A 133 -39.80 -13.17 -40.52
N TRP A 134 -40.74 -12.36 -40.02
CA TRP A 134 -41.66 -12.71 -38.95
C TRP A 134 -43.03 -13.19 -39.45
N GLN A 135 -43.17 -13.35 -40.78
CA GLN A 135 -44.42 -13.80 -41.41
C GLN A 135 -44.45 -15.32 -41.51
N GLY A 136 -45.56 -15.92 -41.07
CA GLY A 136 -45.84 -17.34 -41.24
C GLY A 136 -45.93 -17.74 -42.73
N ARG A 137 -45.71 -19.03 -43.04
CA ARG A 137 -45.79 -19.57 -44.41
C ARG A 137 -47.21 -19.93 -44.85
N GLY A 138 -48.19 -19.90 -43.96
CA GLY A 138 -49.59 -20.20 -44.28
C GLY A 138 -50.23 -19.20 -45.25
N ASN A 139 -51.31 -19.62 -45.92
CA ASN A 139 -52.02 -18.87 -46.98
C ASN A 139 -52.62 -17.52 -46.54
N LEU A 140 -52.52 -17.15 -45.27
CA LEU A 140 -53.09 -15.93 -44.70
C LEU A 140 -52.06 -14.82 -44.53
N GLY A 141 -50.77 -15.09 -44.76
CA GLY A 141 -49.71 -14.09 -44.68
C GLY A 141 -49.66 -13.36 -43.33
N ARG A 142 -49.93 -14.05 -42.22
CA ARG A 142 -49.98 -13.44 -40.89
C ARG A 142 -48.57 -13.22 -40.34
N MET A 143 -48.35 -12.08 -39.69
CA MET A 143 -47.08 -11.68 -39.08
C MET A 143 -47.29 -11.61 -37.56
N TRP A 144 -46.72 -12.55 -36.82
CA TRP A 144 -47.14 -12.81 -35.43
C TRP A 144 -46.87 -11.64 -34.47
N LEU A 145 -45.80 -10.87 -34.68
CA LEU A 145 -45.51 -9.66 -33.88
C LEU A 145 -46.61 -8.59 -34.05
N ARG A 146 -47.29 -8.56 -35.19
CA ARG A 146 -48.38 -7.62 -35.48
C ARG A 146 -49.76 -8.21 -35.21
N ASP A 147 -50.02 -9.43 -35.67
CA ASP A 147 -51.38 -9.98 -35.74
C ASP A 147 -51.76 -10.78 -34.47
N PHE A 148 -50.77 -11.29 -33.74
CA PHE A 148 -50.98 -12.08 -32.51
C PHE A 148 -50.53 -11.30 -31.27
N LEU A 149 -49.28 -10.82 -31.27
CA LEU A 149 -48.67 -10.17 -30.10
C LEU A 149 -49.41 -8.88 -29.71
N SER A 150 -49.92 -8.13 -30.69
CA SER A 150 -50.76 -6.93 -30.44
C SER A 150 -52.01 -7.22 -29.61
N LYS A 151 -52.56 -8.43 -29.72
CA LYS A 151 -53.74 -8.86 -28.95
C LYS A 151 -53.36 -9.48 -27.62
N ASP A 152 -52.19 -10.09 -27.56
CA ASP A 152 -51.68 -10.78 -26.36
C ASP A 152 -50.97 -9.84 -25.37
N LEU A 153 -50.36 -8.77 -25.87
CA LEU A 153 -49.63 -7.73 -25.13
C LEU A 153 -50.00 -6.32 -25.68
N PRO A 154 -51.28 -5.90 -25.58
CA PRO A 154 -51.75 -4.64 -26.17
C PRO A 154 -51.17 -3.37 -25.52
N GLN A 155 -50.50 -3.51 -24.36
CA GLN A 155 -49.86 -2.42 -23.62
C GLN A 155 -48.37 -2.26 -23.96
N CYS A 156 -47.84 -3.06 -24.90
CA CYS A 156 -46.45 -2.96 -25.36
C CYS A 156 -46.39 -2.26 -26.71
N ARG A 157 -45.34 -1.46 -26.92
CA ARG A 157 -45.02 -0.89 -28.23
C ARG A 157 -44.08 -1.83 -28.96
N THR A 158 -44.57 -2.53 -29.99
CA THR A 158 -43.73 -3.45 -30.79
C THR A 158 -43.26 -2.79 -32.09
N MET A 159 -41.94 -2.84 -32.32
CA MET A 159 -41.27 -2.25 -33.46
C MET A 159 -40.36 -3.29 -34.12
N ILE A 160 -40.17 -3.15 -35.44
CA ILE A 160 -39.11 -3.84 -36.19
C ILE A 160 -38.03 -2.84 -36.58
N TYR A 161 -36.78 -3.30 -36.64
CA TYR A 161 -35.67 -2.54 -37.18
C TYR A 161 -35.25 -3.12 -38.53
N GLY A 162 -35.32 -2.31 -39.59
CA GLY A 162 -34.79 -2.65 -40.90
C GLY A 162 -33.44 -2.00 -41.18
N TYR A 163 -32.55 -2.76 -41.79
CA TYR A 163 -31.24 -2.36 -42.25
C TYR A 163 -30.96 -3.02 -43.61
N ASN A 164 -29.82 -2.73 -44.23
CA ASN A 164 -29.44 -3.30 -45.53
C ASN A 164 -29.04 -4.78 -45.41
N SER A 165 -30.00 -5.65 -45.05
CA SER A 165 -29.77 -7.07 -44.79
C SER A 165 -29.43 -7.86 -46.07
N LYS A 166 -29.83 -7.36 -47.24
CA LYS A 166 -29.55 -7.98 -48.55
C LYS A 166 -28.16 -7.66 -49.10
N LEU A 167 -27.50 -6.60 -48.58
CA LEU A 167 -26.18 -6.14 -48.97
C LEU A 167 -26.14 -5.66 -50.44
N SER A 168 -27.13 -4.86 -50.83
CA SER A 168 -27.41 -4.48 -52.22
C SER A 168 -26.79 -3.14 -52.68
N SER A 169 -26.07 -2.40 -51.80
CA SER A 169 -25.40 -1.12 -52.12
C SER A 169 -23.90 -1.31 -52.40
N HIS A 170 -23.28 -0.39 -53.15
CA HIS A 170 -21.84 -0.38 -53.48
C HIS A 170 -20.90 0.08 -52.33
N GLY A 171 -21.32 -0.05 -51.07
CA GLY A 171 -20.49 0.23 -49.90
C GLY A 171 -20.46 -1.00 -48.98
N VAL A 172 -19.28 -1.47 -48.60
CA VAL A 172 -19.15 -2.60 -47.66
C VAL A 172 -19.25 -2.04 -46.23
N ASP A 173 -20.47 -1.78 -45.77
CA ASP A 173 -20.73 -1.47 -44.36
C ASP A 173 -20.29 -2.68 -43.51
N THR A 174 -19.46 -2.44 -42.50
CA THR A 174 -18.99 -3.49 -41.59
C THR A 174 -20.08 -3.85 -40.59
N ILE A 175 -19.91 -4.97 -39.89
CA ILE A 175 -20.80 -5.36 -38.78
C ILE A 175 -20.87 -4.26 -37.69
N LEU A 176 -19.77 -3.54 -37.49
CA LEU A 176 -19.66 -2.43 -36.54
C LEU A 176 -20.52 -1.24 -36.98
N ASP A 177 -20.62 -1.00 -38.29
CA ASP A 177 -21.44 0.07 -38.87
C ASP A 177 -22.93 -0.22 -38.69
N TYR A 178 -23.38 -1.47 -38.86
CA TYR A 178 -24.77 -1.85 -38.60
C TYR A 178 -25.14 -1.73 -37.11
N GLY A 179 -24.23 -2.07 -36.20
CA GLY A 179 -24.43 -1.90 -34.76
C GLY A 179 -24.47 -0.43 -34.34
N ARG A 180 -23.61 0.42 -34.92
CA ARG A 180 -23.66 1.89 -34.73
C ARG A 180 -24.93 2.49 -35.31
N GLY A 181 -25.35 2.06 -36.50
CA GLY A 181 -26.59 2.50 -37.14
C GLY A 181 -27.80 2.20 -36.27
N LEU A 182 -27.88 1.00 -35.70
CA LEU A 182 -28.95 0.65 -34.75
C LEU A 182 -28.94 1.57 -33.51
N MET A 183 -27.75 1.86 -32.98
CA MET A 183 -27.59 2.75 -31.83
C MET A 183 -28.07 4.18 -32.12
N GLU A 184 -27.70 4.75 -33.27
CA GLU A 184 -28.16 6.08 -33.69
C GLU A 184 -29.67 6.13 -33.97
N GLU A 185 -30.26 5.06 -34.51
CA GLU A 185 -31.70 4.99 -34.70
C GLU A 185 -32.47 4.86 -33.37
N ILE A 186 -31.93 4.11 -32.40
CA ILE A 186 -32.52 4.00 -31.05
C ILE A 186 -32.53 5.36 -30.35
N LYS A 187 -31.45 6.13 -30.50
CA LYS A 187 -31.35 7.50 -29.97
C LYS A 187 -32.48 8.40 -30.47
N LYS A 188 -32.89 8.27 -31.74
CA LYS A 188 -33.99 9.05 -32.32
C LYS A 188 -35.36 8.67 -31.74
N ILE A 189 -35.61 7.39 -31.45
CA ILE A 189 -36.91 6.90 -30.97
C ILE A 189 -37.06 6.90 -29.44
N ARG A 190 -35.96 7.10 -28.70
CA ARG A 190 -35.91 7.20 -27.23
C ARG A 190 -35.22 8.50 -26.80
N ASN A 191 -35.75 9.60 -27.31
CA ASN A 191 -35.25 10.97 -27.14
C ASN A 191 -35.75 11.64 -25.83
N THR A 192 -36.86 11.19 -25.24
CA THR A 192 -37.40 11.73 -23.97
C THR A 192 -37.01 10.89 -22.75
N LYS A 193 -36.96 11.49 -21.54
CA LYS A 193 -36.63 10.77 -20.30
C LYS A 193 -37.60 9.61 -19.99
N GLU A 194 -38.88 9.79 -20.28
CA GLU A 194 -39.89 8.73 -20.09
C GLU A 194 -39.61 7.54 -21.01
N LEU A 195 -39.34 7.80 -22.29
CA LEU A 195 -38.99 6.76 -23.26
C LEU A 195 -37.66 6.12 -22.93
N GLN A 196 -36.64 6.89 -22.54
CA GLN A 196 -35.32 6.39 -22.13
C GLN A 196 -35.38 5.46 -20.94
N GLN A 197 -36.25 5.80 -19.98
CA GLN A 197 -36.50 4.93 -18.86
C GLN A 197 -37.24 3.71 -19.38
N ARG A 198 -38.44 3.78 -19.98
CA ARG A 198 -39.33 2.63 -20.32
C ARG A 198 -38.64 1.27 -20.62
N PRO A 199 -39.08 0.16 -19.99
CA PRO A 199 -38.48 -1.18 -20.19
C PRO A 199 -38.36 -1.57 -21.65
N LEU A 200 -37.23 -2.17 -22.01
CA LEU A 200 -36.91 -2.57 -23.38
C LEU A 200 -36.63 -4.07 -23.48
N PHE A 201 -37.31 -4.73 -24.43
CA PHE A 201 -37.11 -6.14 -24.75
C PHE A 201 -36.68 -6.31 -26.20
N PHE A 202 -35.69 -7.16 -26.44
CA PHE A 202 -35.22 -7.45 -27.80
C PHE A 202 -35.65 -8.84 -28.27
N ILE A 203 -35.96 -8.95 -29.56
CA ILE A 203 -36.19 -10.20 -30.27
C ILE A 203 -35.24 -10.21 -31.46
N ALA A 204 -34.21 -11.03 -31.42
CA ALA A 204 -33.20 -11.06 -32.47
C ALA A 204 -33.12 -12.44 -33.14
N HIS A 205 -32.97 -12.46 -34.45
CA HIS A 205 -32.80 -13.69 -35.23
C HIS A 205 -31.46 -13.70 -35.96
N SER A 206 -30.73 -14.82 -35.87
CA SER A 206 -29.50 -15.04 -36.64
C SER A 206 -28.52 -13.85 -36.46
N PHE A 207 -28.00 -13.30 -37.56
CA PHE A 207 -27.06 -12.16 -37.55
C PHE A 207 -27.60 -10.89 -36.85
N GLY A 208 -28.92 -10.69 -36.76
CA GLY A 208 -29.51 -9.57 -36.03
C GLY A 208 -29.14 -9.57 -34.54
N GLY A 209 -28.84 -10.76 -34.01
CA GLY A 209 -28.30 -10.95 -32.67
C GLY A 209 -26.90 -10.37 -32.47
N ILE A 210 -26.06 -10.43 -33.50
CA ILE A 210 -24.70 -9.91 -33.45
C ILE A 210 -24.72 -8.39 -33.55
N ILE A 211 -25.59 -7.83 -34.39
CA ILE A 211 -25.85 -6.38 -34.47
C ILE A 211 -26.30 -5.84 -33.11
N LEU A 212 -27.22 -6.55 -32.45
CA LEU A 212 -27.70 -6.21 -31.11
C LEU A 212 -26.57 -6.26 -30.06
N ALA A 213 -25.75 -7.30 -30.08
CA ALA A 213 -24.62 -7.43 -29.15
C ALA A 213 -23.65 -6.25 -29.28
N HIS A 214 -23.30 -5.88 -30.51
CA HIS A 214 -22.44 -4.72 -30.76
C HIS A 214 -23.07 -3.41 -30.28
N CYS A 215 -24.35 -3.19 -30.58
CA CYS A 215 -25.09 -2.01 -30.15
C CYS A 215 -25.06 -1.84 -28.62
N LEU A 216 -25.29 -2.93 -27.86
CA LEU A 216 -25.34 -2.87 -26.40
C LEU A 216 -23.97 -2.72 -25.74
N VAL A 217 -22.92 -3.33 -26.30
CA VAL A 217 -21.54 -3.11 -25.82
C VAL A 217 -21.11 -1.66 -26.09
N GLY A 218 -21.37 -1.14 -27.30
CA GLY A 218 -21.10 0.26 -27.64
C GLY A 218 -21.86 1.26 -26.76
N ALA A 219 -23.05 0.89 -26.30
CA ALA A 219 -23.84 1.73 -25.40
C ALA A 219 -23.22 1.91 -24.00
N ILE A 220 -22.40 0.96 -23.52
CA ILE A 220 -21.70 1.07 -22.21
C ILE A 220 -20.41 1.88 -22.32
N THR A 221 -19.68 1.73 -23.41
CA THR A 221 -18.38 2.42 -23.60
C THR A 221 -18.56 3.92 -23.86
N THR A 222 -19.79 4.36 -24.13
CA THR A 222 -20.16 5.76 -24.31
C THR A 222 -20.38 6.44 -22.95
N ARG A 223 -19.68 7.56 -22.69
CA ARG A 223 -19.79 8.31 -21.43
C ARG A 223 -21.19 8.88 -21.23
N VAL A 224 -21.64 8.90 -19.97
CA VAL A 224 -23.00 9.34 -19.58
C VAL A 224 -23.28 10.80 -19.94
N GLU A 225 -22.24 11.64 -19.91
CA GLU A 225 -22.32 13.09 -20.17
C GLU A 225 -22.55 13.42 -21.65
N ASP A 226 -22.15 12.53 -22.57
CA ASP A 226 -22.20 12.80 -24.00
C ASP A 226 -23.58 12.47 -24.59
N HIS A 227 -24.19 11.32 -24.24
CA HIS A 227 -25.45 10.85 -24.84
C HIS A 227 -26.35 10.04 -23.87
N PRO A 228 -27.27 10.69 -23.13
CA PRO A 228 -28.14 10.05 -22.13
C PRO A 228 -29.03 8.92 -22.69
N ALA A 229 -29.51 9.05 -23.92
CA ALA A 229 -30.34 8.04 -24.58
C ALA A 229 -29.58 6.72 -24.79
N ILE A 230 -28.30 6.81 -25.15
CA ILE A 230 -27.43 5.65 -25.39
C ILE A 230 -27.08 4.97 -24.07
N THR A 231 -26.68 5.73 -23.05
CA THR A 231 -26.41 5.15 -21.73
C THR A 231 -27.65 4.52 -21.10
N SER A 232 -28.85 5.08 -21.35
CA SER A 232 -30.10 4.50 -20.87
C SER A 232 -30.45 3.16 -21.54
N LEU A 233 -29.95 2.91 -22.76
CA LEU A 233 -30.22 1.69 -23.51
C LEU A 233 -29.79 0.45 -22.74
N HIS A 234 -28.57 0.50 -22.18
CA HIS A 234 -28.06 -0.53 -21.29
C HIS A 234 -28.99 -0.77 -20.10
N ARG A 235 -29.41 0.31 -19.41
CA ARG A 235 -30.19 0.23 -18.17
C ARG A 235 -31.63 -0.24 -18.39
N ALA A 236 -32.25 0.22 -19.49
CA ALA A 236 -33.64 -0.08 -19.84
C ALA A 236 -33.83 -1.49 -20.40
N THR A 237 -32.79 -2.09 -20.99
CA THR A 237 -32.88 -3.41 -21.61
C THR A 237 -33.00 -4.50 -20.54
N HIS A 238 -34.17 -5.12 -20.43
CA HIS A 238 -34.46 -6.06 -19.34
C HIS A 238 -34.36 -7.53 -19.78
N GLY A 239 -34.79 -7.86 -21.00
CA GLY A 239 -34.80 -9.24 -21.48
C GLY A 239 -34.66 -9.37 -22.98
N MET A 240 -34.19 -10.54 -23.43
CA MET A 240 -33.92 -10.81 -24.84
C MET A 240 -34.39 -12.21 -25.24
N LEU A 241 -35.07 -12.30 -26.38
CA LEU A 241 -35.37 -13.55 -27.07
C LEU A 241 -34.44 -13.69 -28.27
N LEU A 242 -33.59 -14.70 -28.24
CA LEU A 242 -32.50 -14.91 -29.18
C LEU A 242 -32.78 -16.17 -30.01
N PHE A 243 -33.13 -16.01 -31.29
CA PHE A 243 -33.48 -17.11 -32.19
C PHE A 243 -32.31 -17.48 -33.11
N ALA A 244 -31.80 -18.71 -32.98
CA ALA A 244 -30.77 -19.28 -33.84
C ALA A 244 -29.54 -18.38 -34.04
N ILE A 245 -28.98 -17.87 -32.94
CA ILE A 245 -27.77 -17.04 -32.96
C ILE A 245 -26.53 -17.94 -32.71
N PRO A 246 -25.50 -17.88 -33.56
CA PRO A 246 -24.28 -18.67 -33.39
C PRO A 246 -23.38 -18.04 -32.31
N HIS A 247 -23.38 -18.59 -31.08
CA HIS A 247 -22.68 -18.01 -29.92
C HIS A 247 -21.35 -18.70 -29.56
N LYS A 248 -21.14 -19.96 -29.96
CA LYS A 248 -19.88 -20.67 -29.74
C LYS A 248 -19.01 -20.51 -30.98
N GLU A 249 -17.78 -20.00 -30.81
CA GLU A 249 -16.72 -19.81 -31.81
C GLU A 249 -17.29 -19.55 -33.21
N LEU A 250 -17.41 -18.29 -33.67
CA LEU A 250 -17.82 -17.95 -35.05
C LEU A 250 -17.13 -18.88 -36.07
N VAL A 251 -17.71 -20.05 -36.33
CA VAL A 251 -17.08 -21.07 -37.16
C VAL A 251 -17.34 -20.52 -38.54
N MET A 252 -16.29 -19.93 -39.11
CA MET A 252 -16.32 -19.42 -40.47
C MET A 252 -16.84 -20.49 -41.42
N ASP A 253 -16.56 -21.77 -41.15
CA ASP A 253 -17.08 -22.91 -41.90
C ASP A 253 -18.61 -23.02 -41.83
N ASP A 254 -19.27 -22.75 -40.71
CA ASP A 254 -20.74 -22.85 -40.59
C ASP A 254 -21.44 -21.70 -41.34
N ILE A 255 -20.90 -20.48 -41.25
CA ILE A 255 -21.41 -19.31 -41.98
C ILE A 255 -21.08 -19.42 -43.49
N GLN A 256 -19.90 -19.94 -43.85
CA GLN A 256 -19.51 -20.22 -45.25
C GLN A 256 -20.34 -21.36 -45.84
N GLN A 257 -20.65 -22.42 -45.08
CA GLN A 257 -21.48 -23.54 -45.54
C GLN A 257 -22.92 -23.11 -45.83
N MET A 258 -23.46 -22.13 -45.08
CA MET A 258 -24.77 -21.55 -45.35
C MET A 258 -24.83 -20.70 -46.64
N LEU A 259 -23.69 -20.30 -47.22
CA LEU A 259 -23.60 -19.21 -48.22
C LEU A 259 -22.78 -19.54 -49.48
N ALA A 260 -22.50 -20.82 -49.78
CA ALA A 260 -21.70 -21.22 -50.93
C ALA A 260 -22.34 -20.86 -52.29
N GLY A 261 -21.65 -20.06 -53.11
CA GLY A 261 -22.00 -19.76 -54.50
C GLY A 261 -20.76 -19.47 -55.34
N ASP A 262 -20.74 -19.90 -56.59
CA ASP A 262 -19.54 -20.00 -57.46
C ASP A 262 -18.98 -18.66 -58.01
N LYS A 263 -19.37 -17.49 -57.48
CA LYS A 263 -18.85 -16.16 -57.94
C LYS A 263 -18.75 -15.12 -56.82
N PRO A 264 -17.81 -14.16 -56.90
CA PRO A 264 -17.60 -13.15 -55.85
C PRO A 264 -18.80 -12.21 -55.73
N HIS A 265 -19.62 -12.42 -54.70
CA HIS A 265 -20.74 -11.56 -54.32
C HIS A 265 -20.27 -10.62 -53.19
N LEU A 266 -20.82 -9.40 -53.08
CA LEU A 266 -20.59 -8.49 -51.94
C LEU A 266 -20.73 -9.13 -50.54
N ARG A 267 -21.47 -10.24 -50.42
CA ARG A 267 -21.58 -11.02 -49.17
C ARG A 267 -20.27 -11.71 -48.78
N GLU A 268 -19.51 -12.18 -49.76
CA GLU A 268 -18.20 -12.81 -49.53
C GLU A 268 -17.17 -11.78 -49.02
N GLN A 269 -17.23 -10.53 -49.50
CA GLN A 269 -16.41 -9.43 -48.98
C GLN A 269 -16.75 -9.08 -47.53
N LEU A 270 -18.03 -9.03 -47.16
CA LEU A 270 -18.46 -8.84 -45.76
C LEU A 270 -17.98 -9.99 -44.88
N LEU A 271 -18.07 -11.24 -45.35
CA LEU A 271 -17.58 -12.42 -44.62
C LEU A 271 -16.07 -12.42 -44.45
N GLN A 272 -15.30 -12.02 -45.46
CA GLN A 272 -13.85 -11.84 -45.37
C GLN A 272 -13.47 -10.72 -44.39
N GLN A 273 -14.25 -9.63 -44.34
CA GLN A 273 -14.05 -8.58 -43.33
C GLN A 273 -14.40 -9.06 -41.91
N ILE A 274 -15.50 -9.79 -41.72
CA ILE A 274 -15.85 -10.43 -40.44
C ILE A 274 -14.72 -11.37 -40.00
N SER A 275 -14.14 -12.15 -40.93
CA SER A 275 -12.98 -13.01 -40.69
C SER A 275 -11.73 -12.22 -40.26
N ARG A 276 -11.46 -11.06 -40.88
CA ARG A 276 -10.35 -10.17 -40.46
C ARG A 276 -10.61 -9.45 -39.13
N THR A 277 -11.85 -9.40 -38.67
CA THR A 277 -12.30 -8.70 -37.45
C THR A 277 -12.60 -9.68 -36.30
N LEU A 278 -12.29 -10.97 -36.48
CA LEU A 278 -12.60 -12.06 -35.54
C LEU A 278 -12.04 -11.82 -34.12
N ASP A 279 -10.83 -11.25 -34.00
CA ASP A 279 -10.24 -10.94 -32.69
C ASP A 279 -11.10 -9.93 -31.91
N ILE A 280 -11.60 -8.89 -32.58
CA ILE A 280 -12.49 -7.88 -31.98
C ILE A 280 -13.85 -8.50 -31.61
N LEU A 281 -14.36 -9.45 -32.39
CA LEU A 281 -15.62 -10.13 -32.10
C LEU A 281 -15.52 -11.08 -30.91
N VAL A 282 -14.36 -11.66 -30.63
CA VAL A 282 -14.11 -12.46 -29.41
C VAL A 282 -14.16 -11.57 -28.16
N TYR A 283 -13.52 -10.39 -28.20
CA TYR A 283 -13.63 -9.40 -27.11
C TYR A 283 -15.06 -8.89 -26.94
N LEU A 284 -15.74 -8.57 -28.06
CA LEU A 284 -17.14 -8.15 -28.05
C LEU A 284 -18.06 -9.21 -27.43
N LEU A 285 -17.80 -10.49 -27.69
CA LEU A 285 -18.57 -11.59 -27.11
C LEU A 285 -18.29 -11.74 -25.61
N ALA A 286 -17.07 -11.49 -25.15
CA ALA A 286 -16.74 -11.49 -23.72
C ALA A 286 -17.44 -10.33 -22.98
N ASP A 287 -17.40 -9.12 -23.54
CA ASP A 287 -18.08 -7.95 -23.01
C ASP A 287 -19.60 -8.12 -23.02
N PHE A 288 -20.15 -8.65 -24.10
CA PHE A 288 -21.56 -8.99 -24.21
C PHE A 288 -21.98 -10.11 -23.24
N LYS A 289 -21.11 -11.12 -22.99
CA LYS A 289 -21.38 -12.13 -21.96
C LYS A 289 -21.45 -11.50 -20.57
N ASN A 290 -20.55 -10.59 -20.24
CA ASN A 290 -20.57 -9.88 -18.96
C ASN A 290 -21.80 -8.97 -18.81
N LEU A 291 -22.20 -8.29 -19.89
CA LEU A 291 -23.41 -7.45 -19.98
C LEU A 291 -24.69 -8.18 -19.61
N ILE A 292 -24.86 -9.41 -20.08
CA ILE A 292 -26.13 -10.14 -20.02
C ILE A 292 -26.23 -11.07 -18.80
N ARG A 293 -25.22 -11.10 -17.91
CA ARG A 293 -25.22 -11.97 -16.71
C ARG A 293 -26.38 -11.70 -15.77
N ASP A 294 -26.83 -10.45 -15.68
CA ASP A 294 -27.92 -10.01 -14.81
C ASP A 294 -29.25 -9.82 -15.59
N ARG A 295 -29.34 -10.33 -16.82
CA ARG A 295 -30.50 -10.13 -17.70
C ARG A 295 -31.18 -11.45 -18.03
N ASN A 296 -32.48 -11.38 -18.28
CA ASN A 296 -33.25 -12.54 -18.70
C ASN A 296 -33.03 -12.81 -20.18
N VAL A 297 -32.19 -13.81 -20.51
CA VAL A 297 -31.89 -14.20 -21.89
C VAL A 297 -32.44 -15.59 -22.19
N VAL A 298 -33.29 -15.67 -23.21
CA VAL A 298 -33.87 -16.94 -23.69
C VAL A 298 -33.32 -17.24 -25.07
N SER A 299 -32.64 -18.37 -25.22
CA SER A 299 -32.06 -18.79 -26.49
C SER A 299 -32.86 -19.93 -27.12
N PHE A 300 -33.45 -19.67 -28.28
CA PHE A 300 -34.14 -20.65 -29.10
C PHE A 300 -33.17 -21.23 -30.13
N TYR A 301 -33.16 -22.56 -30.27
CA TYR A 301 -32.28 -23.25 -31.21
C TYR A 301 -33.03 -24.25 -32.08
N GLU A 302 -32.50 -24.48 -33.29
CA GLU A 302 -33.09 -25.37 -34.28
C GLU A 302 -32.92 -26.85 -33.88
N ALA A 303 -33.98 -27.64 -34.06
CA ALA A 303 -33.99 -29.09 -33.86
C ALA A 303 -34.13 -29.89 -35.18
N GLU A 304 -34.25 -29.19 -36.31
CA GLU A 304 -34.32 -29.79 -37.66
C GLU A 304 -33.15 -29.31 -38.52
N GLN A 305 -32.71 -30.14 -39.47
CA GLN A 305 -31.59 -29.80 -40.35
C GLN A 305 -32.01 -28.81 -41.45
N THR A 306 -31.19 -27.79 -41.70
CA THR A 306 -31.42 -26.70 -42.65
C THR A 306 -30.93 -27.04 -44.06
N ARG A 307 -31.73 -26.80 -45.11
CA ARG A 307 -31.30 -27.03 -46.51
C ARG A 307 -30.37 -25.92 -47.00
N GLN A 308 -29.26 -26.30 -47.67
CA GLN A 308 -28.25 -25.37 -48.18
C GLN A 308 -28.82 -24.46 -49.29
N LEU A 309 -28.49 -23.16 -49.24
CA LEU A 309 -28.86 -22.17 -50.26
C LEU A 309 -27.74 -22.06 -51.31
N VAL A 310 -28.11 -22.04 -52.58
CA VAL A 310 -27.21 -21.75 -53.71
C VAL A 310 -27.78 -20.60 -54.51
N PHE A 311 -26.93 -19.64 -54.89
CA PHE A 311 -27.32 -18.47 -55.67
C PHE A 311 -27.49 -18.84 -57.14
N ASP A 312 -28.68 -18.61 -57.70
CA ASP A 312 -28.91 -18.74 -59.14
C ASP A 312 -28.66 -17.41 -59.85
N SER A 313 -27.59 -17.38 -60.66
CA SER A 313 -27.18 -16.22 -61.44
C SER A 313 -28.19 -15.80 -62.53
N GLY A 314 -29.10 -16.69 -62.94
CA GLY A 314 -30.13 -16.39 -63.94
C GLY A 314 -31.35 -15.66 -63.36
N SER A 315 -31.76 -16.00 -62.14
CA SER A 315 -32.92 -15.40 -61.47
C SER A 315 -32.58 -14.31 -60.46
N SER A 316 -31.29 -14.11 -60.14
CA SER A 316 -30.84 -13.23 -59.04
C SER A 316 -31.51 -13.56 -57.69
N GLN A 317 -31.85 -14.84 -57.50
CA GLN A 317 -32.51 -15.35 -56.30
C GLN A 317 -31.74 -16.54 -55.74
N TRP A 318 -31.88 -16.76 -54.43
CA TRP A 318 -31.29 -17.89 -53.73
C TRP A 318 -32.25 -19.08 -53.78
N GLU A 319 -31.79 -20.20 -54.33
CA GLU A 319 -32.54 -21.44 -54.40
C GLU A 319 -32.07 -22.45 -53.34
N ARG A 320 -33.00 -23.24 -52.81
CA ARG A 320 -32.67 -24.31 -51.83
C ARG A 320 -32.29 -25.58 -52.57
N THR A 321 -31.11 -26.10 -52.28
CA THR A 321 -30.65 -27.38 -52.83
C THR A 321 -31.18 -28.58 -52.04
N GLY A 322 -30.94 -29.80 -52.55
CA GLY A 322 -31.23 -31.07 -51.87
C GLY A 322 -30.21 -31.47 -50.79
N LYS A 323 -29.12 -30.72 -50.60
CA LYS A 323 -28.14 -30.95 -49.53
C LYS A 323 -28.60 -30.30 -48.23
N VAL A 324 -28.46 -31.03 -47.11
CA VAL A 324 -28.92 -30.60 -45.77
C VAL A 324 -27.71 -30.37 -44.86
N ILE A 325 -27.70 -29.28 -44.10
CA ILE A 325 -26.65 -28.82 -43.17
C ILE A 325 -27.30 -28.59 -41.80
N THR A 326 -26.57 -28.81 -40.70
CA THR A 326 -27.00 -28.34 -39.36
C THR A 326 -26.25 -27.05 -39.08
N ALA A 327 -26.93 -25.90 -39.08
CA ALA A 327 -26.28 -24.59 -38.99
C ALA A 327 -25.93 -24.21 -37.53
N VAL A 328 -26.66 -24.74 -36.56
CA VAL A 328 -26.42 -24.53 -35.12
C VAL A 328 -26.61 -25.86 -34.38
N ASN A 329 -25.53 -26.56 -34.02
CA ASN A 329 -25.63 -27.83 -33.28
C ASN A 329 -26.16 -27.64 -31.83
N THR A 330 -26.55 -28.72 -31.15
CA THR A 330 -27.05 -28.72 -29.76
C THR A 330 -26.13 -28.06 -28.72
N ASN A 331 -24.86 -27.83 -29.05
CA ASN A 331 -23.84 -27.16 -28.23
C ASN A 331 -23.51 -25.71 -28.65
N SER A 332 -24.05 -25.19 -29.76
CA SER A 332 -23.76 -23.83 -30.26
C SER A 332 -24.53 -22.69 -29.55
N PRO A 333 -25.73 -22.90 -28.95
CA PRO A 333 -26.38 -21.90 -28.08
C PRO A 333 -25.63 -21.65 -26.77
N LEU A 334 -24.46 -22.26 -26.54
CA LEU A 334 -23.63 -22.15 -25.34
C LEU A 334 -22.89 -20.80 -25.24
N LEU A 335 -23.62 -19.69 -25.03
CA LEU A 335 -23.09 -18.65 -24.14
C LEU A 335 -22.79 -19.37 -22.81
N GLN A 336 -21.53 -19.56 -22.45
CA GLN A 336 -21.04 -20.19 -21.21
C GLN A 336 -21.42 -19.35 -19.98
N LEU A 337 -22.71 -19.08 -19.81
CA LEU A 337 -23.31 -18.37 -18.70
C LEU A 337 -23.74 -19.40 -17.64
N PRO A 338 -23.78 -19.05 -16.35
CA PRO A 338 -24.23 -19.94 -15.27
C PRO A 338 -25.64 -20.51 -15.54
N ASP A 339 -25.88 -21.77 -15.17
CA ASP A 339 -27.10 -22.50 -15.52
C ASP A 339 -28.40 -21.88 -14.98
N TYR A 340 -28.34 -21.01 -13.97
CA TYR A 340 -29.51 -20.29 -13.43
C TYR A 340 -29.95 -19.08 -14.27
N VAL A 341 -29.14 -18.61 -15.23
CA VAL A 341 -29.42 -17.43 -16.08
C VAL A 341 -30.08 -17.82 -17.41
N LYS A 342 -30.14 -19.12 -17.73
CA LYS A 342 -30.27 -19.55 -19.13
C LYS A 342 -31.43 -20.52 -19.40
N ASP A 343 -32.51 -19.98 -19.97
CA ASP A 343 -33.55 -20.79 -20.59
C ASP A 343 -33.18 -21.13 -22.04
N ARG A 344 -32.99 -22.42 -22.32
CA ARG A 344 -32.76 -22.94 -23.67
C ARG A 344 -34.01 -23.63 -24.18
N VAL A 345 -34.47 -23.25 -25.36
CA VAL A 345 -35.72 -23.76 -25.92
C VAL A 345 -35.47 -24.37 -27.29
N PRO A 346 -35.57 -25.71 -27.45
CA PRO A 346 -35.55 -26.33 -28.76
C PRO A 346 -36.85 -26.02 -29.52
N LEU A 347 -36.74 -25.72 -30.82
CA LEU A 347 -37.87 -25.61 -31.72
C LEU A 347 -37.71 -26.57 -32.90
N HIS A 348 -38.73 -27.37 -33.18
CA HIS A 348 -38.82 -28.26 -34.35
C HIS A 348 -39.04 -27.42 -35.63
N ALA A 349 -37.99 -26.74 -36.07
CA ALA A 349 -37.94 -25.92 -37.27
C ALA A 349 -36.49 -25.74 -37.73
N ASP A 350 -36.29 -25.53 -39.03
CA ASP A 350 -35.01 -25.12 -39.61
C ASP A 350 -34.66 -23.65 -39.28
N HIS A 351 -33.41 -23.24 -39.50
CA HIS A 351 -32.87 -21.89 -39.21
C HIS A 351 -33.74 -20.75 -39.74
N SER A 352 -34.38 -20.97 -40.88
CA SER A 352 -35.19 -19.96 -41.59
C SER A 352 -36.66 -19.94 -41.18
N MET A 353 -37.12 -21.00 -40.51
CA MET A 353 -38.50 -21.22 -40.09
C MET A 353 -38.70 -20.98 -38.59
N ILE A 354 -37.62 -20.95 -37.81
CA ILE A 354 -37.64 -20.84 -36.34
C ILE A 354 -38.38 -19.59 -35.81
N VAL A 355 -38.50 -18.53 -36.61
CA VAL A 355 -39.21 -17.28 -36.26
C VAL A 355 -40.57 -17.09 -36.95
N LYS A 356 -41.03 -18.09 -37.71
CA LYS A 356 -42.22 -17.99 -38.58
C LYS A 356 -43.40 -18.77 -38.00
N PHE A 357 -44.19 -18.10 -37.17
CA PHE A 357 -45.35 -18.71 -36.50
C PHE A 357 -46.66 -18.47 -37.27
N ASP A 358 -47.30 -19.56 -37.71
CA ASP A 358 -48.54 -19.50 -38.50
C ASP A 358 -49.82 -19.34 -37.67
N THR A 359 -49.79 -19.78 -36.41
CA THR A 359 -50.97 -19.77 -35.52
C THR A 359 -50.60 -19.28 -34.13
N ARG A 360 -51.58 -18.72 -33.43
CA ARG A 360 -51.44 -18.32 -32.02
C ARG A 360 -51.15 -19.53 -31.11
N ASN A 361 -51.42 -20.77 -31.54
CA ASN A 361 -51.13 -21.98 -30.77
C ASN A 361 -49.77 -22.60 -31.10
N ALA A 362 -48.97 -21.99 -31.97
CA ALA A 362 -47.63 -22.48 -32.27
C ALA A 362 -46.77 -22.51 -30.99
N VAL A 363 -46.12 -23.64 -30.74
CA VAL A 363 -45.34 -23.88 -29.51
C VAL A 363 -44.27 -22.79 -29.30
N GLY A 364 -43.52 -22.44 -30.35
CA GLY A 364 -42.52 -21.37 -30.28
C GLY A 364 -43.10 -20.00 -29.93
N TYR A 365 -44.27 -19.66 -30.47
CA TYR A 365 -44.97 -18.41 -30.11
C TYR A 365 -45.44 -18.41 -28.65
N GLN A 366 -46.04 -19.51 -28.18
CA GLN A 366 -46.52 -19.63 -26.81
C GLN A 366 -45.39 -19.51 -25.77
N ILE A 367 -44.23 -20.11 -26.06
CA ILE A 367 -43.05 -19.99 -25.19
C ILE A 367 -42.50 -18.56 -25.22
N ALA A 368 -42.35 -17.96 -26.41
CA ALA A 368 -41.92 -16.56 -26.55
C ALA A 368 -42.85 -15.60 -25.80
N LEU A 369 -44.17 -15.78 -25.92
CA LEU A 369 -45.18 -14.98 -25.22
C LEU A 369 -45.10 -15.17 -23.70
N SER A 370 -44.95 -16.41 -23.23
CA SER A 370 -44.80 -16.71 -21.80
C SER A 370 -43.60 -15.99 -21.20
N LYS A 371 -42.45 -16.02 -21.90
CA LYS A 371 -41.22 -15.36 -21.46
C LYS A 371 -41.33 -13.84 -21.50
N LEU A 372 -41.96 -13.25 -22.52
CA LEU A 372 -42.23 -11.81 -22.54
C LEU A 372 -43.15 -11.39 -21.39
N ARG A 373 -44.17 -12.19 -21.04
CA ARG A 373 -45.02 -11.92 -19.86
C ARG A 373 -44.23 -11.99 -18.55
N GLN A 374 -43.34 -12.97 -18.42
CA GLN A 374 -42.44 -13.07 -17.27
C GLN A 374 -41.56 -11.81 -17.16
N PHE A 375 -40.94 -11.38 -18.27
CA PHE A 375 -40.10 -10.17 -18.28
C PHE A 375 -40.88 -8.92 -17.84
N ILE A 376 -42.14 -8.79 -18.25
CA ILE A 376 -43.02 -7.69 -17.84
C ILE A 376 -43.36 -7.76 -16.34
N GLN A 377 -43.61 -8.95 -15.81
CA GLN A 377 -43.95 -9.15 -14.39
C GLN A 377 -42.76 -8.85 -13.46
N ASP A 378 -41.54 -9.20 -13.88
CA ASP A 378 -40.31 -8.98 -13.09
C ASP A 378 -39.83 -7.52 -13.13
N THR A 379 -40.38 -6.72 -14.04
CA THR A 379 -39.94 -5.35 -14.29
C THR A 379 -39.97 -4.47 -13.02
N PRO A 380 -41.08 -4.32 -12.27
CA PRO A 380 -41.15 -3.34 -11.17
C PRO A 380 -40.12 -3.53 -10.05
N GLN A 381 -39.77 -4.78 -9.71
CA GLN A 381 -38.79 -5.08 -8.66
C GLN A 381 -37.36 -4.64 -9.06
N ILE A 382 -37.00 -4.89 -10.31
CA ILE A 382 -35.65 -4.62 -10.84
C ILE A 382 -35.53 -3.17 -11.35
N TRP A 383 -36.66 -2.57 -11.76
CA TRP A 383 -36.74 -1.19 -12.24
C TRP A 383 -36.28 -0.18 -11.19
N GLY A 384 -36.77 -0.38 -9.95
CA GLY A 384 -36.31 0.36 -8.78
C GLY A 384 -34.80 0.17 -8.58
N ALA A 385 -34.28 -1.04 -8.59
CA ALA A 385 -32.84 -1.26 -8.41
C ALA A 385 -31.96 -0.62 -9.50
N ARG A 386 -32.37 -0.62 -10.78
CA ARG A 386 -31.53 -0.16 -11.91
C ARG A 386 -31.60 1.33 -12.19
N PHE A 387 -32.75 1.96 -11.96
CA PHE A 387 -32.95 3.41 -12.16
C PHE A 387 -33.05 4.19 -10.83
N SER A 388 -33.31 3.50 -9.72
CA SER A 388 -33.21 4.02 -8.34
C SER A 388 -31.96 3.51 -7.61
N ALA A 389 -31.02 2.87 -8.30
CA ALA A 389 -29.62 3.02 -7.93
C ALA A 389 -29.32 4.53 -7.98
N SER A 390 -29.57 5.21 -6.86
CA SER A 390 -28.52 6.01 -6.28
C SER A 390 -27.25 5.21 -6.53
N SER A 391 -26.34 5.73 -7.36
CA SER A 391 -24.94 5.38 -7.17
C SER A 391 -24.75 5.35 -5.66
N LEU A 392 -24.52 4.18 -5.06
CA LEU A 392 -24.20 4.09 -3.65
C LEU A 392 -23.14 5.15 -3.45
N GLN A 393 -23.47 6.20 -2.70
CA GLN A 393 -22.55 7.31 -2.61
C GLN A 393 -21.31 6.72 -1.95
N PRO A 394 -20.13 6.92 -2.55
CA PRO A 394 -18.89 6.45 -1.95
C PRO A 394 -18.90 6.87 -0.48
N CYS A 395 -18.69 5.89 0.40
CA CYS A 395 -18.72 6.11 1.84
C CYS A 395 -17.38 5.71 2.47
N SER A 396 -17.24 6.00 3.76
CA SER A 396 -16.03 5.75 4.51
C SER A 396 -16.31 4.73 5.61
N THR A 397 -15.51 3.67 5.69
CA THR A 397 -15.58 2.68 6.78
C THR A 397 -14.58 2.98 7.90
N VAL A 398 -14.01 4.19 7.93
CA VAL A 398 -13.06 4.60 8.98
C VAL A 398 -13.80 4.58 10.34
N PRO A 399 -13.37 3.74 11.30
CA PRO A 399 -14.11 3.55 12.55
C PRO A 399 -13.89 4.68 13.56
N PHE A 400 -13.02 5.65 13.23
CA PHE A 400 -12.58 6.70 14.14
C PHE A 400 -13.13 8.07 13.75
N VAL A 401 -13.59 8.82 14.75
CA VAL A 401 -14.00 10.22 14.57
C VAL A 401 -12.77 11.10 14.30
N ARG A 402 -12.86 12.01 13.32
CA ARG A 402 -11.80 12.98 13.02
C ARG A 402 -11.39 13.77 14.27
N ASP A 403 -10.09 13.85 14.52
CA ASP A 403 -9.57 14.65 15.62
C ASP A 403 -9.52 16.13 15.25
N ARG A 404 -10.38 16.95 15.87
CA ARG A 404 -10.39 18.41 15.68
C ARG A 404 -9.15 19.10 16.25
N MET A 405 -8.41 18.40 17.11
CA MET A 405 -7.16 18.87 17.72
C MET A 405 -5.93 18.18 17.09
N PHE A 406 -6.05 17.68 15.86
CA PHE A 406 -4.90 17.18 15.11
C PHE A 406 -3.91 18.32 14.83
N VAL A 407 -2.62 18.07 15.02
CA VAL A 407 -1.56 19.09 14.92
C VAL A 407 -0.44 18.58 14.01
N GLY A 408 -0.03 19.41 13.05
CA GLY A 408 1.19 19.20 12.26
C GLY A 408 1.09 18.08 11.22
N ARG A 409 2.24 17.44 10.94
CA ARG A 409 2.39 16.32 9.97
C ARG A 409 2.12 16.67 8.50
N GLU A 410 2.12 17.96 8.15
CA GLU A 410 1.84 18.40 6.79
C GLU A 410 2.84 17.87 5.75
N ALA A 411 4.12 17.71 6.13
CA ALA A 411 5.13 17.12 5.25
C ALA A 411 4.80 15.66 4.89
N VAL A 412 4.41 14.85 5.89
CA VAL A 412 4.04 13.44 5.69
C VAL A 412 2.75 13.36 4.87
N ILE A 413 1.74 14.15 5.22
CA ILE A 413 0.47 14.21 4.49
C ILE A 413 0.67 14.64 3.03
N SER A 414 1.57 15.60 2.79
CA SER A 414 1.91 16.06 1.43
C SER A 414 2.61 14.95 0.64
N ALA A 415 3.54 14.22 1.24
CA ALA A 415 4.19 13.07 0.60
C ALA A 415 3.18 11.97 0.22
N ILE A 416 2.24 11.63 1.11
CA ILE A 416 1.16 10.68 0.80
C ILE A 416 0.31 11.22 -0.36
N LYS A 417 -0.03 12.51 -0.32
CA LYS A 417 -0.83 13.16 -1.36
C LYS A 417 -0.14 13.19 -2.72
N GLU A 418 1.17 13.36 -2.77
CA GLU A 418 1.95 13.31 -4.02
C GLU A 418 1.90 11.91 -4.64
N ILE A 419 2.10 10.86 -3.83
CA ILE A 419 2.02 9.47 -4.30
C ILE A 419 0.61 9.13 -4.79
N HIS A 420 -0.41 9.49 -4.02
CA HIS A 420 -1.81 9.21 -4.38
C HIS A 420 -2.42 10.24 -5.35
N GLY A 421 -1.69 11.29 -5.73
CA GLY A 421 -2.16 12.33 -6.65
C GLY A 421 -2.44 11.80 -8.06
N ALA A 422 -1.87 10.63 -8.39
CA ALA A 422 -2.03 9.94 -9.66
C ALA A 422 -3.17 8.91 -9.71
N ILE A 423 -4.04 8.82 -8.68
CA ILE A 423 -5.19 7.90 -8.68
C ILE A 423 -6.04 8.13 -9.95
N GLY A 424 -6.10 7.12 -10.81
CA GLY A 424 -6.71 7.14 -12.14
C GLY A 424 -5.73 6.91 -13.29
N GLN A 425 -4.42 7.00 -13.06
CA GLN A 425 -3.37 6.77 -14.06
C GLN A 425 -2.63 5.45 -13.84
N HIS A 426 -2.23 5.15 -12.61
CA HIS A 426 -1.56 3.90 -12.20
C HIS A 426 -1.90 3.57 -10.74
N HIS A 427 -1.71 2.29 -10.37
CA HIS A 427 -1.94 1.83 -9.00
C HIS A 427 -0.69 2.09 -8.15
N GLU A 428 -0.88 2.64 -6.96
CA GLU A 428 0.20 2.89 -6.01
C GLU A 428 -0.12 2.35 -4.61
N ARG A 429 0.92 1.83 -3.95
CA ARG A 429 0.89 1.43 -2.54
C ARG A 429 1.91 2.26 -1.79
N ALA A 430 1.51 2.89 -0.69
CA ALA A 430 2.41 3.63 0.17
C ALA A 430 2.38 3.06 1.59
N ALA A 431 3.51 3.03 2.27
CA ALA A 431 3.57 2.66 3.68
C ALA A 431 4.08 3.80 4.56
N LEU A 432 3.43 3.98 5.71
CA LEU A 432 3.90 4.78 6.83
C LEU A 432 4.59 3.85 7.83
N VAL A 433 5.89 4.04 8.02
CA VAL A 433 6.73 3.23 8.90
C VAL A 433 7.34 4.09 10.00
N GLY A 434 7.50 3.54 11.20
CA GLY A 434 8.16 4.23 12.30
C GLY A 434 7.81 3.64 13.65
N LEU A 435 8.37 4.22 14.71
CA LEU A 435 8.19 3.75 16.08
C LEU A 435 6.71 3.71 16.52
N ALA A 436 6.33 2.80 17.42
CA ALA A 436 4.97 2.81 17.96
C ALA A 436 4.69 4.13 18.71
N GLY A 437 3.45 4.61 18.66
CA GLY A 437 3.05 5.89 19.27
C GLY A 437 3.47 7.15 18.51
N VAL A 438 4.25 7.05 17.42
CA VAL A 438 4.69 8.22 16.62
C VAL A 438 3.57 8.88 15.81
N GLY A 439 2.38 8.28 15.74
CA GLY A 439 1.20 8.88 15.10
C GLY A 439 0.94 8.46 13.65
N LYS A 440 1.45 7.30 13.20
CA LYS A 440 1.18 6.74 11.85
C LYS A 440 -0.32 6.59 11.57
N THR A 441 -1.02 5.87 12.44
CA THR A 441 -2.47 5.64 12.35
C THR A 441 -3.26 6.95 12.40
N GLN A 442 -2.88 7.89 13.27
CA GLN A 442 -3.54 9.21 13.29
C GLN A 442 -3.31 10.01 12.01
N THR A 443 -2.10 9.96 11.45
CA THR A 443 -1.80 10.62 10.17
C THR A 443 -2.60 9.99 9.02
N ALA A 444 -2.75 8.66 9.01
CA ALA A 444 -3.59 7.96 8.05
C ALA A 444 -5.07 8.33 8.21
N ILE A 445 -5.60 8.40 9.44
CA ILE A 445 -6.98 8.85 9.72
C ILE A 445 -7.18 10.25 9.17
N GLU A 446 -6.35 11.23 9.55
CA GLU A 446 -6.50 12.61 9.07
C GLU A 446 -6.41 12.69 7.54
N TYR A 447 -5.50 11.92 6.92
CA TYR A 447 -5.40 11.84 5.46
C TYR A 447 -6.70 11.32 4.82
N THR A 448 -7.31 10.26 5.36
CA THR A 448 -8.59 9.74 4.83
C THR A 448 -9.70 10.78 4.85
N TYR A 449 -9.80 11.58 5.93
CA TYR A 449 -10.76 12.68 6.02
C TYR A 449 -10.49 13.76 4.97
N ARG A 450 -9.23 14.15 4.75
CA ARG A 450 -8.86 15.11 3.70
C ARG A 450 -9.15 14.59 2.28
N VAL A 451 -8.98 13.29 2.03
CA VAL A 451 -9.35 12.65 0.76
C VAL A 451 -10.87 12.72 0.53
N ARG A 452 -11.68 12.47 1.56
CA ARG A 452 -13.15 12.59 1.49
C ARG A 452 -13.61 14.03 1.24
N GLU A 453 -12.93 15.01 1.81
CA GLU A 453 -13.23 16.43 1.59
C GLU A 453 -12.84 16.89 0.17
N SER A 454 -11.69 16.46 -0.33
CA SER A 454 -11.18 16.86 -1.65
C SER A 454 -11.78 16.05 -2.81
N THR A 455 -12.14 14.79 -2.57
CA THR A 455 -12.72 13.87 -3.56
C THR A 455 -13.89 13.08 -2.95
N PRO A 456 -15.09 13.67 -2.85
CA PRO A 456 -16.26 13.02 -2.24
C PRO A 456 -16.68 11.72 -2.92
N ASP A 457 -16.34 11.57 -4.20
CA ASP A 457 -16.64 10.40 -5.03
C ASP A 457 -15.64 9.23 -4.87
N THR A 458 -14.76 9.30 -3.86
CA THR A 458 -13.78 8.24 -3.56
C THR A 458 -14.24 7.40 -2.36
N TRP A 459 -14.29 6.08 -2.53
CA TRP A 459 -14.52 5.13 -1.43
C TRP A 459 -13.32 5.11 -0.50
N VAL A 460 -13.55 5.06 0.81
CA VAL A 460 -12.46 4.92 1.79
C VAL A 460 -12.73 3.71 2.65
N PHE A 461 -11.95 2.66 2.44
CA PHE A 461 -12.02 1.43 3.23
C PHE A 461 -10.90 1.39 4.25
N TRP A 462 -11.24 1.02 5.48
CA TRP A 462 -10.31 0.83 6.58
C TRP A 462 -10.35 -0.64 7.00
N ILE A 463 -9.18 -1.28 7.02
CA ILE A 463 -9.01 -2.66 7.46
C ILE A 463 -7.94 -2.72 8.54
N HIS A 464 -8.26 -3.36 9.66
CA HIS A 464 -7.28 -3.70 10.69
C HIS A 464 -6.52 -4.96 10.29
N ALA A 465 -5.21 -4.83 10.07
CA ALA A 465 -4.33 -5.86 9.53
C ALA A 465 -3.41 -6.49 10.59
N SER A 466 -3.81 -6.47 11.86
CA SER A 466 -3.01 -6.98 12.99
C SER A 466 -2.91 -8.51 13.04
N ASN A 467 -3.86 -9.23 12.44
CA ASN A 467 -3.87 -10.69 12.31
C ASN A 467 -4.80 -11.11 11.16
N ALA A 468 -4.72 -12.38 10.75
CA ALA A 468 -5.52 -12.92 9.64
C ALA A 468 -7.03 -12.79 9.83
N ALA A 469 -7.54 -12.98 11.07
CA ALA A 469 -8.97 -12.89 11.34
C ALA A 469 -9.51 -11.46 11.18
N CYS A 470 -8.77 -10.45 11.64
CA CYS A 470 -9.11 -9.04 11.45
C CYS A 470 -9.10 -8.66 9.96
N LEU A 471 -8.13 -9.18 9.19
CA LEU A 471 -8.04 -8.95 7.75
C LEU A 471 -9.25 -9.53 7.01
N GLU A 472 -9.64 -10.78 7.33
CA GLU A 472 -10.83 -11.42 6.76
C GLU A 472 -12.11 -10.68 7.10
N GLN A 473 -12.26 -10.25 8.36
CA GLN A 473 -13.40 -9.40 8.79
C GLN A 473 -13.43 -8.07 8.05
N GLY A 474 -12.27 -7.48 7.73
CA GLY A 474 -12.17 -6.27 6.92
C GLY A 474 -12.73 -6.46 5.51
N PHE A 475 -12.36 -7.54 4.83
CA PHE A 475 -12.93 -7.87 3.51
C PHE A 475 -14.43 -8.13 3.60
N GLN A 476 -14.90 -8.84 4.63
CA GLN A 476 -16.33 -9.05 4.88
C GLN A 476 -17.07 -7.71 5.04
N HIS A 477 -16.52 -6.79 5.83
CA HIS A 477 -17.12 -5.48 6.05
C HIS A 477 -17.18 -4.64 4.76
N ILE A 478 -16.15 -4.70 3.91
CA ILE A 478 -16.17 -4.06 2.59
C ILE A 478 -17.30 -4.63 1.73
N ALA A 479 -17.45 -5.95 1.69
CA ALA A 479 -18.52 -6.59 0.91
C ALA A 479 -19.92 -6.20 1.39
N GLU A 480 -20.11 -6.03 2.69
CA GLU A 480 -21.35 -5.56 3.30
C GLU A 480 -21.63 -4.08 2.97
N VAL A 481 -20.66 -3.20 3.16
CA VAL A 481 -20.82 -1.74 2.97
C VAL A 481 -20.96 -1.35 1.50
N ALA A 482 -20.20 -2.00 0.61
CA ALA A 482 -20.33 -1.81 -0.83
C ALA A 482 -21.54 -2.58 -1.44
N GLU A 483 -22.32 -3.24 -0.59
CA GLU A 483 -23.47 -4.07 -0.95
C GLU A 483 -23.20 -5.05 -2.11
N ILE A 484 -22.04 -5.71 -2.10
CA ILE A 484 -21.61 -6.55 -3.22
C ILE A 484 -22.56 -7.75 -3.39
N PRO A 485 -23.05 -8.04 -4.62
CA PRO A 485 -23.92 -9.19 -4.88
C PRO A 485 -23.22 -10.52 -4.53
N ALA A 486 -24.00 -11.49 -4.05
CA ALA A 486 -23.53 -12.83 -3.65
C ALA A 486 -22.62 -12.88 -2.41
N ARG A 487 -22.54 -11.79 -1.63
CA ARG A 487 -21.82 -11.75 -0.34
C ARG A 487 -22.32 -12.75 0.71
N ASP A 488 -23.59 -13.16 0.63
CA ASP A 488 -24.21 -14.08 1.59
C ASP A 488 -24.02 -15.57 1.23
N ASP A 489 -23.37 -15.89 0.10
CA ASP A 489 -23.11 -17.28 -0.30
C ASP A 489 -21.88 -17.83 0.44
N PRO A 490 -22.03 -18.82 1.35
CA PRO A 490 -20.92 -19.37 2.13
C PRO A 490 -19.89 -20.14 1.29
N LYS A 491 -20.18 -20.44 0.02
CA LYS A 491 -19.25 -21.13 -0.89
C LYS A 491 -18.32 -20.17 -1.63
N ILE A 492 -18.61 -18.87 -1.60
CA ILE A 492 -17.84 -17.86 -2.32
C ILE A 492 -16.73 -17.32 -1.42
N ASN A 493 -15.52 -17.17 -1.99
CA ASN A 493 -14.44 -16.49 -1.32
C ASN A 493 -14.68 -14.96 -1.35
N ILE A 494 -15.07 -14.41 -0.20
CA ILE A 494 -15.37 -12.98 -0.03
C ILE A 494 -14.17 -12.09 -0.42
N ALA A 495 -12.93 -12.47 -0.07
CA ALA A 495 -11.74 -11.69 -0.44
C ALA A 495 -11.57 -11.61 -1.96
N GLN A 496 -11.83 -12.70 -2.67
CA GLN A 496 -11.82 -12.72 -4.13
C GLN A 496 -12.95 -11.89 -4.73
N LEU A 497 -14.14 -11.93 -4.14
CA LEU A 497 -15.30 -11.15 -4.56
C LEU A 497 -15.02 -9.63 -4.42
N VAL A 498 -14.49 -9.21 -3.28
CA VAL A 498 -14.08 -7.82 -3.02
C VAL A 498 -12.97 -7.40 -3.97
N HIS A 499 -11.95 -8.25 -4.18
CA HIS A 499 -10.89 -7.97 -5.15
C HIS A 499 -11.44 -7.73 -6.56
N GLN A 500 -12.36 -8.57 -7.04
CA GLN A 500 -12.99 -8.39 -8.36
C GLN A 500 -13.80 -7.09 -8.44
N TRP A 501 -14.52 -6.74 -7.37
CA TRP A 501 -15.29 -5.50 -7.29
C TRP A 501 -14.37 -4.27 -7.30
N LEU A 502 -13.31 -4.26 -6.50
CA LEU A 502 -12.32 -3.16 -6.46
C LEU A 502 -11.51 -3.04 -7.77
N CYS A 503 -11.36 -4.12 -8.53
CA CYS A 503 -10.69 -4.07 -9.84
C CYS A 503 -11.57 -3.53 -10.97
N ASP A 504 -12.88 -3.42 -10.78
CA ASP A 504 -13.82 -2.95 -11.81
C ASP A 504 -13.93 -1.42 -11.81
N PRO A 505 -13.45 -0.72 -12.86
CA PRO A 505 -13.46 0.75 -12.93
C PRO A 505 -14.85 1.37 -12.82
N ARG A 506 -15.92 0.60 -13.05
CA ARG A 506 -17.31 1.08 -12.95
C ARG A 506 -17.72 1.41 -11.52
N ASN A 507 -17.01 0.88 -10.52
CA ASN A 507 -17.32 1.07 -9.10
C ASN A 507 -16.72 2.36 -8.49
N GLY A 508 -15.98 3.13 -9.29
CA GLY A 508 -15.42 4.43 -8.91
C GLY A 508 -14.06 4.33 -8.22
N ARG A 509 -13.53 5.48 -7.79
CA ARG A 509 -12.22 5.54 -7.13
C ARG A 509 -12.31 5.00 -5.72
N TRP A 510 -11.24 4.38 -5.24
CA TRP A 510 -11.18 3.89 -3.87
C TRP A 510 -9.78 4.05 -3.26
N LEU A 511 -9.75 4.23 -1.95
CA LEU A 511 -8.56 4.22 -1.10
C LEU A 511 -8.78 3.17 -0.02
N MET A 512 -7.85 2.23 0.10
CA MET A 512 -7.85 1.22 1.15
C MET A 512 -6.73 1.53 2.14
N VAL A 513 -7.04 1.56 3.44
CA VAL A 513 -6.05 1.68 4.51
C VAL A 513 -5.91 0.33 5.20
N LEU A 514 -4.70 -0.23 5.20
CA LEU A 514 -4.32 -1.40 5.98
C LEU A 514 -3.58 -0.92 7.24
N ASP A 515 -4.25 -0.91 8.38
CA ASP A 515 -3.70 -0.40 9.63
C ASP A 515 -3.06 -1.51 10.47
N ASN A 516 -1.88 -1.26 11.04
CA ASN A 516 -1.09 -2.20 11.86
C ASN A 516 -0.67 -3.49 11.13
N ALA A 517 -0.25 -3.37 9.87
CA ALA A 517 0.29 -4.47 9.08
C ALA A 517 1.76 -4.76 9.47
N ASP A 518 1.97 -5.26 10.69
CA ASP A 518 3.30 -5.47 11.27
C ASP A 518 3.93 -6.83 10.94
N ASP A 519 3.07 -7.82 10.66
CA ASP A 519 3.43 -9.21 10.35
C ASP A 519 3.07 -9.51 8.89
N ASP A 520 4.10 -9.70 8.06
CA ASP A 520 3.94 -9.99 6.65
C ASP A 520 3.54 -11.45 6.37
N SER A 521 3.76 -12.35 7.33
CA SER A 521 3.36 -13.75 7.20
C SER A 521 1.84 -13.89 7.04
N ILE A 522 1.05 -12.96 7.60
CA ILE A 522 -0.41 -12.88 7.41
C ILE A 522 -0.77 -12.77 5.91
N PHE A 523 0.08 -12.10 5.13
CA PHE A 523 -0.16 -11.80 3.73
C PHE A 523 0.48 -12.82 2.79
N PHE A 524 1.69 -13.30 3.12
CA PHE A 524 2.51 -14.13 2.24
C PHE A 524 2.52 -15.62 2.59
N SER A 525 2.06 -16.03 3.78
CA SER A 525 2.06 -17.46 4.16
C SER A 525 1.12 -18.28 3.26
N SER A 526 1.68 -19.34 2.68
CA SER A 526 0.94 -20.37 1.95
C SER A 526 0.84 -21.61 2.84
N ASN A 527 -0.19 -21.68 3.68
CA ASN A 527 -0.48 -22.94 4.35
C ASN A 527 -0.86 -23.99 3.29
N ALA A 528 -0.13 -25.12 3.26
CA ALA A 528 -0.34 -26.22 2.31
C ALA A 528 -1.75 -26.85 2.35
N SER A 529 -2.58 -26.47 3.32
CA SER A 529 -3.98 -26.84 3.49
C SER A 529 -5.00 -25.81 2.94
N ASN A 530 -4.57 -24.60 2.57
CA ASN A 530 -5.45 -23.57 2.05
C ASN A 530 -5.51 -23.64 0.51
N GLU A 531 -6.60 -24.17 -0.03
CA GLU A 531 -6.96 -24.09 -1.46
C GLU A 531 -7.15 -22.63 -1.96
N ARG A 532 -7.03 -21.64 -1.06
CA ARG A 532 -7.38 -20.22 -1.26
C ARG A 532 -6.21 -19.31 -1.68
N GLY A 533 -4.95 -19.77 -1.70
CA GLY A 533 -3.79 -18.93 -2.03
C GLY A 533 -3.46 -17.88 -0.95
N PRO A 534 -2.32 -17.15 -1.08
CA PRO A 534 -1.88 -16.17 -0.08
C PRO A 534 -2.74 -14.90 -0.09
N MET A 535 -3.00 -14.29 1.07
CA MET A 535 -3.90 -13.14 1.20
C MET A 535 -3.47 -11.91 0.38
N VAL A 536 -2.15 -11.75 0.15
CA VAL A 536 -1.61 -10.68 -0.70
C VAL A 536 -2.17 -10.70 -2.13
N SER A 537 -2.56 -11.88 -2.63
CA SER A 537 -3.13 -12.05 -3.98
C SER A 537 -4.53 -11.41 -4.12
N PHE A 538 -5.20 -11.13 -3.00
CA PHE A 538 -6.49 -10.44 -2.97
C PHE A 538 -6.36 -8.92 -2.78
N LEU A 539 -5.15 -8.39 -2.63
CA LEU A 539 -4.93 -6.95 -2.61
C LEU A 539 -4.93 -6.40 -4.05
N PRO A 540 -5.94 -5.61 -4.45
CA PRO A 540 -6.12 -5.17 -5.83
C PRO A 540 -4.98 -4.26 -6.31
N GLN A 541 -4.72 -4.28 -7.62
CA GLN A 541 -3.74 -3.43 -8.31
C GLN A 541 -4.41 -2.56 -9.39
N ALA A 542 -5.57 -2.01 -9.09
CA ALA A 542 -6.37 -1.25 -10.05
C ALA A 542 -5.90 0.21 -10.14
N ALA A 543 -5.74 0.74 -11.36
CA ALA A 543 -5.24 2.11 -11.59
C ALA A 543 -6.14 3.21 -10.99
N HIS A 544 -7.40 2.92 -10.70
CA HIS A 544 -8.36 3.84 -10.09
C HIS A 544 -8.44 3.71 -8.56
N GLY A 545 -7.52 2.96 -7.93
CA GLY A 545 -7.43 2.91 -6.48
C GLY A 545 -6.03 2.73 -5.94
N SER A 546 -5.89 2.97 -4.64
CA SER A 546 -4.60 3.01 -3.95
C SER A 546 -4.69 2.40 -2.55
N ILE A 547 -3.56 1.91 -2.04
CA ILE A 547 -3.47 1.29 -0.72
C ILE A 547 -2.47 2.08 0.15
N LEU A 548 -2.93 2.54 1.30
CA LEU A 548 -2.10 3.12 2.35
C LEU A 548 -1.89 2.10 3.47
N ILE A 549 -0.66 1.86 3.85
CA ILE A 549 -0.30 0.86 4.85
C ILE A 549 0.29 1.59 6.06
N THR A 550 -0.11 1.22 7.28
CA THR A 550 0.60 1.64 8.49
C THR A 550 1.27 0.41 9.11
N SER A 551 2.54 0.55 9.46
CA SER A 551 3.30 -0.55 10.09
C SER A 551 4.37 -0.01 11.03
N ARG A 552 4.62 -0.73 12.11
CA ARG A 552 5.81 -0.59 12.96
C ARG A 552 7.00 -1.28 12.33
N ASN A 553 6.79 -2.31 11.52
CA ASN A 553 7.82 -3.13 10.90
C ASN A 553 8.08 -2.68 9.46
N GLY A 554 9.21 -2.00 9.25
CA GLY A 554 9.65 -1.53 7.94
C GLY A 554 9.93 -2.63 6.93
N ILE A 555 10.28 -3.84 7.38
CA ILE A 555 10.48 -5.00 6.50
C ILE A 555 9.13 -5.46 5.96
N ALA A 556 8.14 -5.67 6.85
CA ALA A 556 6.79 -6.06 6.45
C ALA A 556 6.14 -5.03 5.52
N ALA A 557 6.27 -3.74 5.86
CA ALA A 557 5.80 -2.64 5.01
C ALA A 557 6.43 -2.66 3.62
N ARG A 558 7.75 -2.84 3.52
CA ARG A 558 8.48 -2.92 2.25
C ARG A 558 8.03 -4.13 1.43
N ASN A 559 7.78 -5.27 2.07
CA ASN A 559 7.28 -6.47 1.38
C ASN A 559 5.87 -6.23 0.79
N LEU A 560 4.99 -5.50 1.48
CA LEU A 560 3.62 -5.21 1.01
C LEU A 560 3.55 -4.14 -0.09
N VAL A 561 4.43 -3.15 -0.02
CA VAL A 561 4.54 -2.06 -0.99
C VAL A 561 5.30 -2.50 -2.24
N GLY A 562 6.28 -3.40 -2.10
CA GLY A 562 7.20 -3.82 -3.17
C GLY A 562 8.56 -3.15 -3.04
N SER A 563 9.59 -3.73 -3.68
CA SER A 563 10.99 -3.30 -3.53
C SER A 563 11.26 -1.85 -3.91
N GLU A 564 10.53 -1.31 -4.88
CA GLU A 564 10.67 0.05 -5.42
C GLU A 564 9.56 1.00 -4.94
N GLY A 565 8.59 0.50 -4.17
CA GLY A 565 7.44 1.32 -3.79
C GLY A 565 7.73 2.23 -2.59
N PRO A 566 6.95 3.30 -2.41
CA PRO A 566 7.24 4.35 -1.44
C PRO A 566 6.99 3.92 0.02
N VAL A 567 8.06 4.00 0.82
CA VAL A 567 8.02 3.84 2.28
C VAL A 567 8.36 5.17 2.93
N ILE A 568 7.39 5.79 3.61
CA ILE A 568 7.53 7.07 4.30
C ILE A 568 7.84 6.82 5.78
N ALA A 569 9.04 7.18 6.20
CA ALA A 569 9.44 7.13 7.61
C ALA A 569 8.80 8.28 8.39
N VAL A 570 7.91 7.95 9.33
CA VAL A 570 7.27 8.90 10.25
C VAL A 570 8.13 9.07 11.49
N GLN A 571 8.80 10.22 11.58
CA GLN A 571 9.66 10.60 12.70
C GLN A 571 8.85 11.17 13.88
N PRO A 572 9.42 11.28 15.09
CA PRO A 572 8.83 12.07 16.19
C PRO A 572 8.43 13.49 15.74
N MET A 573 7.50 14.12 16.44
CA MET A 573 7.10 15.49 16.12
C MET A 573 8.29 16.44 16.32
N ASN A 574 8.32 17.56 15.61
CA ASN A 574 9.26 18.63 15.97
C ASN A 574 8.81 19.32 17.28
N GLU A 575 9.66 20.19 17.84
CA GLU A 575 9.37 20.89 19.10
C GLU A 575 8.09 21.74 19.00
N GLU A 576 7.88 22.46 17.89
CA GLU A 576 6.72 23.34 17.70
C GLU A 576 5.41 22.57 17.64
N GLU A 577 5.38 21.51 16.84
CA GLU A 577 4.25 20.57 16.72
C GLU A 577 3.93 19.92 18.07
N SER A 578 4.96 19.50 18.80
CA SER A 578 4.81 18.84 20.11
C SER A 578 4.23 19.77 21.18
N LEU A 579 4.70 21.02 21.22
CA LEU A 579 4.18 22.03 22.14
C LEU A 579 2.72 22.37 21.80
N ALA A 580 2.41 22.52 20.51
CA ALA A 580 1.04 22.77 20.07
C ALA A 580 0.10 21.60 20.44
N LEU A 581 0.55 20.35 20.27
CA LEU A 581 -0.20 19.18 20.71
C LEU A 581 -0.40 19.16 22.23
N LEU A 582 0.64 19.42 23.03
CA LEU A 582 0.55 19.45 24.50
C LEU A 582 -0.47 20.50 24.96
N ARG A 583 -0.37 21.72 24.42
CA ARG A 583 -1.27 22.85 24.74
C ARG A 583 -2.71 22.60 24.33
N ALA A 584 -2.94 21.85 23.24
CA ALA A 584 -4.29 21.44 22.85
C ALA A 584 -4.93 20.45 23.85
N ARG A 585 -4.13 19.79 24.70
CA ARG A 585 -4.60 18.78 25.66
C ARG A 585 -4.69 19.27 27.10
N ILE A 586 -4.01 20.34 27.49
CA ILE A 586 -4.04 20.85 28.87
C ILE A 586 -4.79 22.19 28.95
N PRO A 587 -5.79 22.33 29.83
CA PRO A 587 -6.47 23.61 30.05
C PRO A 587 -5.67 24.56 30.97
N GLY A 588 -5.46 25.83 30.55
CA GLY A 588 -4.99 26.92 31.41
C GLY A 588 -3.65 27.58 31.00
N PRO A 589 -3.25 28.71 31.63
CA PRO A 589 -1.98 29.38 31.36
C PRO A 589 -0.80 28.57 31.90
N GLN A 590 0.24 28.41 31.09
CA GLN A 590 1.39 27.54 31.39
C GLN A 590 2.72 28.29 31.25
N SER A 591 3.75 27.77 31.91
CA SER A 591 5.14 28.22 31.77
C SER A 591 5.76 27.58 30.53
N GLY A 592 6.23 28.40 29.59
CA GLY A 592 6.80 27.91 28.32
C GLY A 592 8.07 27.07 28.47
N GLU A 593 8.82 27.22 29.57
CA GLU A 593 10.03 26.42 29.82
C GLU A 593 9.71 25.00 30.29
N ASP A 594 8.75 24.84 31.21
CA ASP A 594 8.34 23.52 31.70
C ASP A 594 7.67 22.70 30.59
N GLU A 595 6.90 23.33 29.71
CA GLU A 595 6.31 22.66 28.54
C GLU A 595 7.39 22.10 27.62
N LYS A 596 8.42 22.90 27.31
CA LYS A 596 9.57 22.49 26.49
C LYS A 596 10.31 21.32 27.13
N ALA A 597 10.62 21.44 28.42
CA ALA A 597 11.28 20.37 29.17
C ALA A 597 10.45 19.07 29.18
N LEU A 598 9.12 19.16 29.27
CA LEU A 598 8.25 17.99 29.22
C LEU A 598 8.23 17.33 27.85
N VAL A 599 8.03 18.08 26.75
CA VAL A 599 8.02 17.48 25.41
C VAL A 599 9.38 16.88 25.05
N GLN A 600 10.48 17.50 25.50
CA GLN A 600 11.83 16.98 25.34
C GLN A 600 12.04 15.69 26.16
N ALA A 601 11.55 15.63 27.41
CA ALA A 601 11.64 14.43 28.24
C ALA A 601 10.82 13.26 27.68
N LEU A 602 9.73 13.55 26.95
CA LEU A 602 8.91 12.58 26.23
C LEU A 602 9.41 12.31 24.80
N GLU A 603 10.57 12.86 24.43
CA GLU A 603 11.23 12.75 23.12
C GLU A 603 10.28 12.99 21.94
N TYR A 604 9.37 13.95 22.11
CA TYR A 604 8.45 14.41 21.07
C TYR A 604 7.51 13.31 20.52
N ILE A 605 7.26 12.25 21.29
CA ILE A 605 6.33 11.18 20.89
C ILE A 605 4.88 11.63 21.14
N PRO A 606 4.04 11.75 20.09
CA PRO A 606 2.68 12.28 20.21
C PRO A 606 1.79 11.53 21.19
N LEU A 607 1.92 10.19 21.24
CA LEU A 607 1.16 9.36 22.16
C LEU A 607 1.52 9.65 23.61
N ALA A 608 2.82 9.75 23.93
CA ALA A 608 3.31 10.06 25.27
C ALA A 608 2.90 11.48 25.70
N ILE A 609 2.98 12.45 24.78
CA ILE A 609 2.52 13.83 25.00
C ILE A 609 1.02 13.86 25.30
N THR A 610 0.21 13.12 24.53
CA THR A 610 -1.25 13.05 24.73
C THR A 610 -1.60 12.40 26.06
N GLN A 611 -0.86 11.35 26.47
CA GLN A 611 -1.02 10.70 27.77
C GLN A 611 -0.67 11.64 28.92
N ALA A 612 0.48 12.31 28.85
CA ALA A 612 0.88 13.31 29.85
C ALA A 612 -0.15 14.45 29.94
N GLY A 613 -0.57 14.99 28.78
CA GLY A 613 -1.59 16.04 28.71
C GLY A 613 -2.92 15.62 29.35
N SER A 614 -3.40 14.40 29.06
CA SER A 614 -4.60 13.83 29.66
C SER A 614 -4.47 13.63 31.18
N TYR A 615 -3.33 13.09 31.63
CA TYR A 615 -3.05 12.90 33.06
C TYR A 615 -3.08 14.23 33.83
N ILE A 616 -2.45 15.26 33.27
CA ILE A 616 -2.40 16.61 33.85
C ILE A 616 -3.80 17.23 33.82
N ALA A 617 -4.51 17.18 32.69
CA ALA A 617 -5.84 17.77 32.54
C ALA A 617 -6.87 17.17 33.51
N ASN A 618 -6.89 15.84 33.67
CA ASN A 618 -7.82 15.14 34.56
C ASN A 618 -7.54 15.40 36.06
N ARG A 619 -6.32 15.85 36.39
CA ARG A 619 -5.89 16.16 37.77
C ARG A 619 -5.67 17.65 38.01
N SER A 620 -6.04 18.49 37.05
CA SER A 620 -5.95 19.94 37.19
C SER A 620 -6.90 20.41 38.30
N PRO A 621 -6.49 21.35 39.19
CA PRO A 621 -5.21 22.07 39.22
C PRO A 621 -4.12 21.42 40.10
N ARG A 622 -4.35 20.23 40.67
CA ARG A 622 -3.42 19.59 41.63
C ARG A 622 -2.11 19.14 40.99
N VAL A 623 -2.17 18.74 39.73
CA VAL A 623 -0.97 18.39 38.94
C VAL A 623 -0.78 19.45 37.87
N THR A 624 0.36 20.14 37.92
CA THR A 624 0.84 21.05 36.88
C THR A 624 1.87 20.34 36.00
N VAL A 625 2.28 20.96 34.89
CA VAL A 625 3.39 20.45 34.05
C VAL A 625 4.67 20.29 34.87
N SER A 626 5.02 21.29 35.68
CA SER A 626 6.21 21.23 36.55
C SER A 626 6.13 20.09 37.56
N ARG A 627 4.95 19.85 38.16
CA ARG A 627 4.77 18.72 39.08
C ARG A 627 4.85 17.37 38.38
N TYR A 628 4.30 17.25 37.17
CA TYR A 628 4.43 16.05 36.35
C TYR A 628 5.91 15.77 36.00
N LEU A 629 6.65 16.79 35.57
CA LEU A 629 8.08 16.71 35.29
C LEU A 629 8.89 16.27 36.50
N GLN A 630 8.57 16.79 37.69
CA GLN A 630 9.22 16.36 38.92
C GLN A 630 9.00 14.86 39.17
N LEU A 631 7.75 14.39 39.08
CA LEU A 631 7.42 12.96 39.23
C LEU A 631 8.13 12.10 38.18
N LEU A 632 8.23 12.58 36.94
CA LEU A 632 8.93 11.92 35.83
C LEU A 632 10.44 11.80 36.09
N HIS A 633 11.06 12.79 36.73
CA HIS A 633 12.49 12.76 37.04
C HIS A 633 12.84 12.03 38.35
N GLU A 634 11.86 11.76 39.22
CA GLU A 634 12.09 11.11 40.52
C GLU A 634 12.58 9.66 40.40
N SER A 635 12.05 8.85 39.47
CA SER A 635 12.50 7.45 39.26
C SER A 635 12.03 6.85 37.93
N GLU A 636 12.72 5.82 37.42
CA GLU A 636 12.25 5.01 36.28
C GLU A 636 10.91 4.32 36.57
N SER A 637 10.66 3.94 37.82
CA SER A 637 9.37 3.37 38.27
C SER A 637 8.23 4.38 38.10
N ASN A 638 8.44 5.65 38.47
CA ASN A 638 7.47 6.71 38.24
C ASN A 638 7.26 6.98 36.74
N GLN A 639 8.34 7.01 35.94
CA GLN A 639 8.23 7.19 34.48
C GLN A 639 7.34 6.11 33.88
N THR A 640 7.60 4.86 34.24
CA THR A 640 6.82 3.71 33.80
C THR A 640 5.36 3.83 34.22
N TYR A 641 5.10 4.16 35.50
CA TYR A 641 3.74 4.30 36.02
C TYR A 641 2.95 5.40 35.28
N LEU A 642 3.56 6.58 35.11
CA LEU A 642 2.93 7.71 34.44
C LEU A 642 2.63 7.43 32.96
N LEU A 643 3.50 6.69 32.28
CA LEU A 643 3.34 6.32 30.86
C LEU A 643 2.44 5.09 30.66
N GLN A 644 2.23 4.27 31.70
CA GLN A 644 1.33 3.11 31.68
C GLN A 644 -0.13 3.45 32.04
N HIS A 645 -0.36 4.57 32.74
CA HIS A 645 -1.68 4.88 33.27
C HIS A 645 -2.56 5.61 32.25
N GLU A 646 -3.50 4.89 31.63
CA GLU A 646 -4.53 5.47 30.76
C GLU A 646 -5.88 5.54 31.51
N GLU A 647 -6.22 6.72 32.05
CA GLU A 647 -7.51 6.93 32.73
C GLU A 647 -8.64 7.35 31.78
N ALA A 648 -8.30 7.85 30.58
CA ALA A 648 -9.27 8.39 29.64
C ALA A 648 -9.69 7.33 28.61
N LYS A 649 -10.98 6.94 28.63
CA LYS A 649 -11.60 6.13 27.57
C LYS A 649 -11.82 6.99 26.33
N ASP A 650 -10.79 7.15 25.49
CA ASP A 650 -10.90 7.90 24.24
C ASP A 650 -11.59 7.04 23.15
N LEU A 651 -12.80 7.43 22.74
CA LEU A 651 -13.57 6.76 21.68
C LEU A 651 -12.92 6.88 20.28
N ARG A 652 -11.89 7.73 20.13
CA ARG A 652 -11.12 7.87 18.89
C ARG A 652 -9.99 6.84 18.76
N ARG A 653 -9.78 6.00 19.76
CA ARG A 653 -8.77 4.93 19.75
C ARG A 653 -9.45 3.58 19.54
N ASP A 654 -8.71 2.66 18.92
CA ASP A 654 -9.15 1.28 18.76
C ASP A 654 -9.49 0.69 20.14
N PRO A 655 -10.72 0.20 20.37
CA PRO A 655 -11.10 -0.42 21.63
C PRO A 655 -10.26 -1.66 21.99
N SER A 656 -9.66 -2.31 20.98
CA SER A 656 -8.82 -3.51 21.12
C SER A 656 -7.36 -3.19 21.46
N ILE A 657 -6.90 -1.94 21.25
CA ILE A 657 -5.54 -1.46 21.51
C ILE A 657 -5.63 -0.16 22.33
N ARG A 658 -6.22 -0.25 23.54
CA ARG A 658 -6.27 0.85 24.53
C ARG A 658 -5.02 0.89 25.40
N ASP A 659 -3.90 0.64 24.76
CA ASP A 659 -2.68 0.26 25.43
C ASP A 659 -1.76 1.47 25.53
N ALA A 660 -1.25 1.67 26.75
CA ALA A 660 -0.20 2.63 27.03
C ALA A 660 0.98 2.49 26.07
N ILE A 661 1.78 3.56 25.88
CA ILE A 661 2.91 3.51 24.95
C ILE A 661 3.85 2.33 25.25
N ILE A 662 4.08 2.05 26.54
CA ILE A 662 4.89 0.93 27.00
C ILE A 662 4.27 -0.41 26.57
N THR A 663 2.96 -0.60 26.77
CA THR A 663 2.27 -1.83 26.37
C THR A 663 2.32 -2.05 24.85
N THR A 664 2.20 -0.98 24.05
CA THR A 664 2.33 -1.11 22.58
C THR A 664 3.72 -1.56 22.13
N TRP A 665 4.78 -1.17 22.84
CA TRP A 665 6.13 -1.67 22.57
C TRP A 665 6.37 -3.07 23.12
N GLN A 666 5.77 -3.44 24.25
CA GLN A 666 5.84 -4.80 24.79
C GLN A 666 5.31 -5.84 23.80
N LEU A 667 4.21 -5.54 23.10
CA LEU A 667 3.70 -6.37 22.01
C LEU A 667 4.73 -6.55 20.88
N SER A 668 5.47 -5.49 20.52
CA SER A 668 6.56 -5.61 19.53
C SER A 668 7.71 -6.46 20.06
N PHE A 669 8.05 -6.36 21.36
CA PHE A 669 9.10 -7.18 21.97
C PHE A 669 8.72 -8.67 21.99
N GLU A 670 7.46 -8.99 22.29
CA GLU A 670 6.93 -10.35 22.25
C GLU A 670 6.97 -10.93 20.84
N GLN A 671 6.60 -10.14 19.83
CA GLN A 671 6.69 -10.55 18.42
C GLN A 671 8.15 -10.80 18.01
N ILE A 672 9.06 -9.88 18.32
CA ILE A 672 10.50 -10.06 18.02
C ILE A 672 11.06 -11.27 18.77
N ARG A 673 10.69 -11.49 20.03
CA ARG A 673 11.12 -12.67 20.80
C ARG A 673 10.63 -13.96 20.16
N HIS A 674 9.41 -13.98 19.62
CA HIS A 674 8.84 -15.13 18.95
C HIS A 674 9.55 -15.43 17.61
N ASP A 675 9.72 -14.40 16.78
CA ASP A 675 10.23 -14.55 15.42
C ASP A 675 11.76 -14.74 15.40
N GLN A 676 12.47 -13.97 16.23
CA GLN A 676 13.93 -13.98 16.29
C GLN A 676 14.46 -13.68 17.70
N PRO A 677 14.58 -14.70 18.58
CA PRO A 677 15.04 -14.52 19.96
C PRO A 677 16.38 -13.79 20.09
N ALA A 678 17.31 -13.99 19.15
CA ALA A 678 18.62 -13.34 19.14
C ALA A 678 18.53 -11.81 19.02
N ALA A 679 17.54 -11.29 18.29
CA ALA A 679 17.30 -9.85 18.17
C ALA A 679 16.83 -9.26 19.51
N MET A 680 15.97 -9.97 20.24
CA MET A 680 15.52 -9.53 21.57
C MET A 680 16.65 -9.59 22.60
N ASP A 681 17.50 -10.61 22.56
CA ASP A 681 18.70 -10.71 23.39
C ASP A 681 19.66 -9.53 23.13
N LEU A 682 19.83 -9.15 21.87
CA LEU A 682 20.63 -7.98 21.49
C LEU A 682 20.02 -6.66 21.98
N LEU A 683 18.71 -6.49 21.81
CA LEU A 683 17.98 -5.31 22.30
C LEU A 683 18.05 -5.19 23.83
N ALA A 684 17.93 -6.31 24.54
CA ALA A 684 18.08 -6.39 25.99
C ALA A 684 19.48 -5.94 26.42
N LEU A 685 20.53 -6.43 25.74
CA LEU A 685 21.91 -6.01 25.99
C LEU A 685 22.13 -4.52 25.71
N MET A 686 21.70 -4.02 24.55
CA MET A 686 21.80 -2.60 24.17
C MET A 686 21.13 -1.69 25.20
N SER A 687 19.98 -2.09 25.74
CA SER A 687 19.24 -1.30 26.72
C SER A 687 19.98 -1.08 28.05
N MET A 688 21.05 -1.85 28.34
CA MET A 688 21.87 -1.69 29.54
C MET A 688 22.95 -0.60 29.42
N PHE A 689 23.28 -0.16 28.21
CA PHE A 689 24.30 0.86 27.96
C PHE A 689 23.69 2.26 27.85
N ASP A 690 24.51 3.31 27.73
CA ASP A 690 23.99 4.63 27.34
C ASP A 690 23.25 4.50 26.00
N ARG A 691 22.10 5.15 25.90
CA ARG A 691 21.18 5.01 24.76
C ARG A 691 21.72 5.62 23.46
N GLN A 692 22.74 6.47 23.51
CA GLN A 692 23.32 7.12 22.34
C GLN A 692 24.72 6.60 22.06
N GLY A 693 25.03 6.34 20.79
CA GLY A 693 26.37 6.01 20.33
C GLY A 693 26.88 4.63 20.77
N ILE A 694 26.00 3.64 20.98
CA ILE A 694 26.38 2.28 21.39
C ILE A 694 27.27 1.65 20.31
N PRO A 695 28.56 1.40 20.55
CA PRO A 695 29.46 0.90 19.50
C PRO A 695 29.10 -0.52 19.09
N GLU A 696 29.16 -0.83 17.79
CA GLU A 696 28.97 -2.20 17.29
C GLU A 696 29.96 -3.18 17.94
N SER A 697 31.22 -2.76 18.11
CA SER A 697 32.26 -3.56 18.75
C SER A 697 31.90 -3.98 20.18
N LEU A 698 31.13 -3.16 20.91
CA LEU A 698 30.73 -3.41 22.28
C LEU A 698 29.64 -4.50 22.37
N VAL A 699 28.68 -4.48 21.46
CA VAL A 699 27.53 -5.41 21.49
C VAL A 699 27.76 -6.70 20.71
N ARG A 700 28.72 -6.72 19.77
CA ARG A 700 29.06 -7.88 18.95
C ARG A 700 29.95 -8.89 19.66
N ALA A 701 30.58 -8.53 20.78
CA ALA A 701 31.68 -9.26 21.41
C ALA A 701 31.44 -10.80 21.47
N ASN A 702 32.10 -11.52 20.54
CA ASN A 702 32.14 -12.98 20.33
C ASN A 702 31.05 -13.64 19.44
N GLY A 703 30.29 -12.89 18.64
CA GLY A 703 29.29 -13.43 17.70
C GLY A 703 29.76 -13.55 16.24
N ASP A 704 29.14 -14.46 15.48
CA ASP A 704 29.23 -14.51 14.01
C ASP A 704 28.61 -13.24 13.41
N TRP A 705 29.33 -12.59 12.48
CA TRP A 705 28.88 -11.34 11.85
C TRP A 705 27.51 -11.49 11.17
N LEU A 706 27.28 -12.63 10.50
CA LEU A 706 26.01 -12.86 9.81
C LEU A 706 24.85 -12.97 10.79
N GLN A 707 25.03 -13.70 11.89
CA GLN A 707 24.00 -13.84 12.93
C GLN A 707 23.73 -12.52 13.66
N PHE A 708 24.75 -11.68 13.80
CA PHE A 708 24.61 -10.35 14.37
C PHE A 708 23.78 -9.44 13.46
N GLU A 709 24.10 -9.38 12.16
CA GLU A 709 23.32 -8.61 11.19
C GLU A 709 21.87 -9.10 11.10
N ASP A 710 21.66 -10.41 11.07
CA ASP A 710 20.33 -11.00 11.12
C ASP A 710 19.58 -10.54 12.38
N ALA A 711 20.24 -10.46 13.53
CA ALA A 711 19.63 -10.02 14.80
C ALA A 711 19.38 -8.49 14.86
N VAL A 712 20.19 -7.68 14.18
CA VAL A 712 20.03 -6.22 14.08
C VAL A 712 18.86 -5.84 13.16
N GLY A 713 18.66 -6.60 12.07
CA GLY A 713 17.65 -6.34 11.05
C GLY A 713 16.23 -6.06 11.61
N PRO A 714 15.66 -6.93 12.46
CA PRO A 714 14.36 -6.67 13.09
C PRO A 714 14.34 -5.42 13.98
N LEU A 715 15.43 -5.12 14.69
CA LEU A 715 15.48 -3.95 15.59
C LEU A 715 15.39 -2.63 14.82
N ILE A 716 16.06 -2.57 13.66
CA ILE A 716 15.95 -1.46 12.71
C ILE A 716 14.57 -1.47 12.05
N GLY A 717 14.10 -2.65 11.64
CA GLY A 717 12.79 -2.85 11.02
C GLY A 717 11.67 -2.28 11.87
N TYR A 718 11.66 -2.58 13.17
CA TYR A 718 10.70 -2.04 14.14
C TYR A 718 10.98 -0.59 14.58
N SER A 719 12.03 0.04 14.03
CA SER A 719 12.52 1.38 14.40
C SER A 719 12.85 1.52 15.90
N LEU A 720 13.23 0.43 16.57
CA LEU A 720 13.60 0.42 17.99
C LEU A 720 15.03 0.92 18.20
N VAL A 721 15.87 0.70 17.19
CA VAL A 721 17.28 1.11 17.14
C VAL A 721 17.56 1.78 15.80
N ARG A 722 18.37 2.83 15.82
CA ARG A 722 18.89 3.51 14.63
C ARG A 722 20.39 3.24 14.49
N VAL A 723 20.87 3.09 13.26
CA VAL A 723 22.29 2.87 12.95
C VAL A 723 22.92 4.13 12.39
N GLU A 724 23.98 4.62 13.04
CA GLU A 724 24.80 5.69 12.50
C GLU A 724 26.04 5.11 11.82
N ILE A 725 25.98 5.08 10.49
CA ILE A 725 26.94 4.39 9.61
C ILE A 725 28.36 4.95 9.77
N GLU A 726 28.51 6.27 9.90
CA GLU A 726 29.82 6.92 10.00
C GLU A 726 30.61 6.52 11.25
N THR A 727 29.90 6.23 12.34
CA THR A 727 30.49 5.91 13.65
C THR A 727 30.40 4.44 14.00
N ALA A 728 29.78 3.61 13.14
CA ALA A 728 29.47 2.21 13.41
C ALA A 728 28.82 2.04 14.80
N SER A 729 27.80 2.84 15.07
CA SER A 729 27.15 2.89 16.38
C SER A 729 25.63 2.86 16.28
N PHE A 730 25.00 2.53 17.40
CA PHE A 730 23.55 2.39 17.52
C PHE A 730 22.99 3.43 18.50
N ASP A 731 21.85 4.01 18.12
CA ASP A 731 21.07 4.90 18.96
C ASP A 731 19.72 4.25 19.31
N MET A 732 19.29 4.42 20.56
CA MET A 732 18.02 3.98 21.08
C MET A 732 17.23 5.17 21.64
N HIS A 733 15.94 5.18 21.34
CA HIS A 733 15.01 6.13 21.93
C HIS A 733 14.90 5.90 23.46
N ARG A 734 14.95 6.96 24.28
CA ARG A 734 14.97 6.86 25.75
C ARG A 734 13.77 6.07 26.28
N LEU A 735 12.59 6.34 25.75
CA LEU A 735 11.38 5.63 26.16
C LEU A 735 11.40 4.15 25.73
N VAL A 736 12.07 3.80 24.61
CA VAL A 736 12.26 2.41 24.20
C VAL A 736 13.17 1.70 25.20
N GLN A 737 14.30 2.32 25.57
CA GLN A 737 15.20 1.78 26.59
C GLN A 737 14.48 1.52 27.92
N LEU A 738 13.73 2.51 28.41
CA LEU A 738 12.91 2.39 29.61
C LEU A 738 11.94 1.21 29.52
N SER A 739 11.30 1.04 28.35
CA SER A 739 10.29 0.00 28.15
C SER A 739 10.89 -1.39 28.04
N VAL A 740 12.07 -1.53 27.42
CA VAL A 740 12.83 -2.79 27.39
C VAL A 740 13.24 -3.18 28.80
N ARG A 741 13.83 -2.25 29.58
CA ARG A 741 14.20 -2.50 30.99
C ARG A 741 13.00 -2.95 31.80
N ARG A 742 11.86 -2.26 31.68
CA ARG A 742 10.61 -2.64 32.35
C ARG A 742 10.10 -4.01 31.92
N TRP A 743 10.15 -4.32 30.63
CA TRP A 743 9.74 -5.63 30.12
C TRP A 743 10.63 -6.74 30.67
N LEU A 744 11.95 -6.52 30.77
CA LEU A 744 12.89 -7.44 31.41
C LEU A 744 12.65 -7.60 32.92
N GLU A 745 12.23 -6.54 33.63
CA GLU A 745 11.83 -6.65 35.04
C GLU A 745 10.62 -7.56 35.22
N ILE A 746 9.60 -7.40 34.38
CA ILE A 746 8.37 -8.23 34.42
C ILE A 746 8.71 -9.70 34.15
N HIS A 747 9.68 -9.97 33.27
CA HIS A 747 10.16 -11.31 32.96
C HIS A 747 11.25 -11.83 33.93
N LEU A 748 11.63 -11.06 34.95
CA LEU A 748 12.69 -11.40 35.91
C LEU A 748 14.08 -11.62 35.26
N GLU A 749 14.34 -10.99 34.11
CA GLU A 749 15.59 -11.10 33.36
C GLU A 749 16.49 -9.87 33.49
N LEU A 750 16.01 -8.74 34.06
CA LEU A 750 16.78 -7.49 34.12
C LEU A 750 18.16 -7.66 34.78
N ALA A 751 18.21 -8.31 35.94
CA ALA A 751 19.47 -8.52 36.69
C ALA A 751 20.49 -9.33 35.89
N ARG A 752 20.04 -10.32 35.09
CA ARG A 752 20.89 -11.12 34.21
C ARG A 752 21.57 -10.24 33.17
N TRP A 753 20.81 -9.35 32.52
CA TRP A 753 21.34 -8.47 31.48
C TRP A 753 22.25 -7.37 32.04
N GLN A 754 21.94 -6.83 33.23
CA GLN A 754 22.83 -5.89 33.94
C GLN A 754 24.18 -6.54 34.28
N LYS A 755 24.19 -7.77 34.82
CA LYS A 755 25.43 -8.50 35.11
C LYS A 755 26.21 -8.77 33.82
N LYS A 756 25.53 -9.18 32.74
CA LYS A 756 26.17 -9.45 31.44
C LYS A 756 26.78 -8.19 30.82
N SER A 757 26.09 -7.05 30.85
CA SER A 757 26.61 -5.79 30.29
C SER A 757 27.82 -5.27 31.06
N ARG A 758 27.84 -5.43 32.40
CA ARG A 758 29.01 -5.10 33.23
C ARG A 758 30.20 -6.01 32.94
N ALA A 759 29.96 -7.31 32.78
CA ALA A 759 31.03 -8.25 32.42
C ALA A 759 31.66 -7.88 31.06
N ILE A 760 30.83 -7.56 30.06
CA ILE A 760 31.30 -7.10 28.74
C ILE A 760 32.08 -5.79 28.89
N MET A 761 31.54 -4.79 29.59
CA MET A 761 32.22 -3.50 29.77
C MET A 761 33.55 -3.64 30.53
N ALA A 762 33.63 -4.51 31.54
CA ALA A 762 34.86 -4.77 32.28
C ALA A 762 35.95 -5.41 31.40
N GLN A 763 35.56 -6.20 30.39
CA GLN A 763 36.48 -6.82 29.43
C GLN A 763 36.87 -5.86 28.29
N THR A 764 35.94 -5.00 27.86
CA THR A 764 36.12 -4.14 26.69
C THR A 764 36.74 -2.78 27.03
N PHE A 765 36.46 -2.21 28.21
CA PHE A 765 36.97 -0.87 28.54
C PHE A 765 38.51 -0.88 28.66
N PRO A 766 39.24 -0.16 27.78
CA PRO A 766 40.69 -0.26 27.70
C PRO A 766 41.42 0.27 28.94
N ASN A 767 42.69 -0.09 29.06
CA ASN A 767 43.60 0.64 29.95
C ASN A 767 43.80 2.06 29.39
N GLY A 768 43.77 3.08 30.26
CA GLY A 768 43.70 4.50 29.87
C GLY A 768 44.93 5.10 29.17
N GLN A 769 45.77 4.27 28.53
CA GLN A 769 46.93 4.67 27.74
C GLN A 769 46.53 5.57 26.56
N TYR A 770 47.44 6.45 26.14
CA TYR A 770 47.15 7.50 25.16
C TYR A 770 46.60 6.96 23.83
N GLU A 771 47.12 5.80 23.41
CA GLU A 771 46.71 5.09 22.20
C GLU A 771 45.22 4.70 22.22
N ASN A 772 44.67 4.47 23.41
CA ASN A 772 43.29 3.99 23.61
C ASN A 772 42.32 5.12 24.02
N TRP A 773 42.76 6.38 24.02
CA TRP A 773 41.95 7.50 24.50
C TRP A 773 40.64 7.68 23.71
N THR A 774 40.68 7.49 22.40
CA THR A 774 39.49 7.58 21.54
C THR A 774 38.44 6.54 21.95
N GLU A 775 38.87 5.30 22.18
CA GLU A 775 37.98 4.22 22.60
C GLU A 775 37.45 4.45 24.03
N CYS A 776 38.31 4.88 24.96
CA CYS A 776 37.89 5.26 26.31
C CYS A 776 36.86 6.40 26.28
N GLN A 777 37.03 7.40 25.41
CA GLN A 777 36.10 8.51 25.26
C GLN A 777 34.73 8.04 24.78
N THR A 778 34.70 7.14 23.80
CA THR A 778 33.46 6.55 23.27
C THR A 778 32.77 5.66 24.31
N LEU A 779 33.52 4.86 25.07
CA LEU A 779 32.95 3.91 26.03
C LEU A 779 32.56 4.52 27.38
N LEU A 780 33.10 5.69 27.75
CA LEU A 780 32.88 6.30 29.07
C LEU A 780 31.40 6.55 29.43
N PRO A 781 30.53 7.07 28.54
CA PRO A 781 29.10 7.20 28.83
C PRO A 781 28.44 5.85 29.14
N HIS A 782 28.74 4.82 28.33
CA HIS A 782 28.21 3.47 28.54
C HIS A 782 28.72 2.84 29.83
N ALA A 783 30.00 3.06 30.17
CA ALA A 783 30.59 2.62 31.44
C ALA A 783 29.87 3.26 32.64
N LYS A 784 29.61 4.58 32.59
CA LYS A 784 28.85 5.29 33.63
C LYS A 784 27.43 4.73 33.79
N GLU A 785 26.79 4.32 32.69
CA GLU A 785 25.44 3.76 32.72
C GLU A 785 25.40 2.35 33.35
N VAL A 786 26.25 1.42 32.89
CA VAL A 786 26.24 0.02 33.42
C VAL A 786 26.66 -0.06 34.88
N MET A 787 27.38 0.93 35.39
CA MET A 787 27.73 1.00 36.80
C MET A 787 26.54 1.39 37.71
N LYS A 788 25.38 1.84 37.20
CA LYS A 788 24.19 2.12 38.05
C LYS A 788 23.58 0.81 38.62
N PRO A 789 22.72 0.90 39.65
CA PRO A 789 22.87 0.27 40.99
C PRO A 789 23.33 -1.20 41.02
N ILE A 790 24.16 -1.51 42.01
CA ILE A 790 24.94 -2.75 42.14
C ILE A 790 24.11 -3.85 42.84
N SER A 791 24.19 -5.09 42.36
CA SER A 791 23.63 -6.24 43.06
C SER A 791 24.56 -6.70 44.21
N ASP A 792 24.06 -7.46 45.18
CA ASP A 792 24.92 -7.97 46.26
C ASP A 792 25.91 -9.08 45.83
N ASP A 793 25.93 -9.45 44.53
CA ASP A 793 26.82 -10.46 43.98
C ASP A 793 28.29 -10.02 43.95
N GLN A 794 29.19 -10.87 44.44
CA GLN A 794 30.63 -10.54 44.55
C GLN A 794 31.30 -10.35 43.18
N GLU A 795 30.96 -11.18 42.19
CA GLU A 795 31.53 -11.09 40.85
C GLU A 795 31.11 -9.80 40.14
N ASP A 796 29.83 -9.45 40.26
CA ASP A 796 29.27 -8.20 39.75
C ASP A 796 29.94 -6.95 40.37
N ARG A 797 30.20 -6.97 41.68
CA ARG A 797 30.96 -5.92 42.38
C ARG A 797 32.38 -5.80 41.82
N LEU A 798 33.05 -6.92 41.51
CA LEU A 798 34.38 -6.90 40.90
C LEU A 798 34.36 -6.32 39.48
N HIS A 799 33.35 -6.63 38.66
CA HIS A 799 33.22 -5.99 37.34
C HIS A 799 33.08 -4.46 37.46
N VAL A 800 32.24 -3.98 38.39
CA VAL A 800 32.10 -2.55 38.66
C VAL A 800 33.43 -1.93 39.13
N ALA A 801 34.18 -2.63 39.97
CA ALA A 801 35.49 -2.17 40.41
C ALA A 801 36.49 -2.05 39.25
N THR A 802 36.56 -3.05 38.36
CA THR A 802 37.43 -3.03 37.18
C THR A 802 37.08 -1.88 36.24
N ILE A 803 35.79 -1.70 35.92
CA ILE A 803 35.33 -0.59 35.07
C ILE A 803 35.69 0.75 35.71
N SER A 804 35.42 0.90 37.02
CA SER A 804 35.73 2.13 37.76
C SER A 804 37.23 2.42 37.77
N PHE A 805 38.07 1.39 37.97
CA PHE A 805 39.52 1.53 37.98
C PHE A 805 40.07 2.00 36.62
N HIS A 806 39.64 1.38 35.50
CA HIS A 806 40.06 1.79 34.17
C HIS A 806 39.53 3.18 33.77
N CYS A 807 38.26 3.49 34.09
CA CYS A 807 37.69 4.83 33.90
C CYS A 807 38.48 5.89 34.67
N GLY A 808 38.81 5.62 35.94
CA GLY A 808 39.62 6.49 36.78
C GLY A 808 41.01 6.74 36.19
N TRP A 809 41.62 5.71 35.61
CA TRP A 809 42.92 5.84 34.93
C TRP A 809 42.85 6.77 33.73
N TYR A 810 41.92 6.53 32.82
CA TYR A 810 41.71 7.41 31.67
C TYR A 810 41.44 8.86 32.09
N LEU A 811 40.54 9.08 33.04
CA LEU A 811 40.18 10.42 33.53
C LEU A 811 41.36 11.14 34.19
N ARG A 812 42.18 10.42 34.97
CA ARG A 812 43.40 10.96 35.59
C ARG A 812 44.39 11.44 34.54
N LEU A 813 44.62 10.65 33.50
CA LEU A 813 45.56 11.01 32.42
C LEU A 813 45.05 12.16 31.55
N ARG A 814 43.72 12.31 31.41
CA ARG A 814 43.07 13.47 30.78
C ARG A 814 43.10 14.73 31.66
N GLY A 815 43.40 14.61 32.94
CA GLY A 815 43.43 15.71 33.91
C GLY A 815 42.08 16.02 34.59
N ALA A 816 41.07 15.17 34.41
CA ALA A 816 39.78 15.28 35.10
C ALA A 816 39.86 14.66 36.49
N TYR A 817 40.63 15.28 37.39
CA TYR A 817 41.02 14.67 38.67
C TYR A 817 39.86 14.44 39.63
N GLU A 818 38.82 15.28 39.63
CA GLU A 818 37.64 15.10 40.50
C GLU A 818 36.81 13.88 40.07
N GLU A 819 36.59 13.71 38.75
CA GLU A 819 35.90 12.52 38.23
C GLU A 819 36.75 11.26 38.44
N ALA A 820 38.07 11.36 38.26
CA ALA A 820 38.99 10.24 38.53
C ALA A 820 38.97 9.82 40.01
N GLU A 821 38.94 10.78 40.94
CA GLU A 821 38.83 10.50 42.37
C GLU A 821 37.55 9.71 42.67
N ALA A 822 36.41 10.15 42.12
CA ALA A 822 35.13 9.46 42.32
C ALA A 822 35.19 8.01 41.80
N MET A 823 35.79 7.78 40.63
CA MET A 823 35.94 6.45 40.05
C MET A 823 36.87 5.56 40.88
N TYR A 824 38.04 6.05 41.32
CA TYR A 824 38.95 5.25 42.14
C TYR A 824 38.41 4.97 43.54
N ARG A 825 37.72 5.92 44.19
CA ARG A 825 37.04 5.66 45.47
C ARG A 825 36.00 4.56 45.33
N ARG A 826 35.25 4.55 44.22
CA ARG A 826 34.28 3.50 43.93
C ARG A 826 34.94 2.13 43.70
N ALA A 827 36.02 2.09 42.93
CA ALA A 827 36.79 0.85 42.70
C ALA A 827 37.32 0.29 44.02
N LEU A 828 37.89 1.15 44.86
CA LEU A 828 38.44 0.81 46.16
C LEU A 828 37.36 0.25 47.09
N GLU A 829 36.20 0.92 47.19
CA GLU A 829 35.11 0.49 48.06
C GLU A 829 34.64 -0.94 47.73
N GLU A 830 34.49 -1.26 46.44
CA GLU A 830 34.04 -2.59 46.02
C GLU A 830 35.14 -3.66 46.16
N GLN A 831 36.41 -3.33 45.87
CA GLN A 831 37.54 -4.24 46.07
C GLN A 831 37.80 -4.53 47.55
N GLU A 832 37.71 -3.55 48.45
CA GLU A 832 37.87 -3.78 49.88
C GLU A 832 36.80 -4.71 50.44
N LYS A 833 35.54 -4.57 49.97
CA LYS A 833 34.42 -5.44 50.38
C LYS A 833 34.60 -6.89 49.94
N VAL A 834 35.14 -7.13 48.73
CA VAL A 834 35.22 -8.46 48.13
C VAL A 834 36.59 -9.14 48.36
N LEU A 835 37.68 -8.40 48.20
CA LEU A 835 39.07 -8.90 48.21
C LEU A 835 39.84 -8.58 49.51
N GLY A 836 39.43 -7.54 50.24
CA GLY A 836 40.08 -7.08 51.49
C GLY A 836 41.16 -6.00 51.30
N ARG A 837 41.71 -5.48 52.43
CA ARG A 837 42.64 -4.33 52.48
C ARG A 837 44.00 -4.55 51.82
N ASP A 838 44.49 -5.79 51.87
CA ASP A 838 45.86 -6.11 51.49
C ASP A 838 45.94 -6.77 50.10
N HIS A 839 44.82 -6.90 49.37
CA HIS A 839 44.81 -7.50 48.04
C HIS A 839 45.53 -6.59 47.01
N PRO A 840 46.33 -7.14 46.07
CA PRO A 840 47.07 -6.35 45.09
C PRO A 840 46.23 -5.32 44.32
N ASP A 841 45.03 -5.71 43.86
CA ASP A 841 44.12 -4.81 43.14
C ASP A 841 43.58 -3.67 44.03
N THR A 842 43.24 -3.97 45.29
CA THR A 842 42.83 -2.96 46.28
C THR A 842 43.96 -1.96 46.48
N LEU A 843 45.19 -2.45 46.68
CA LEU A 843 46.37 -1.61 46.88
C LEU A 843 46.68 -0.77 45.62
N ALA A 844 46.46 -1.31 44.42
CA ALA A 844 46.61 -0.56 43.18
C ALA A 844 45.58 0.59 43.06
N SER A 845 44.34 0.39 43.51
CA SER A 845 43.33 1.45 43.58
C SER A 845 43.69 2.53 44.59
N VAL A 846 44.18 2.17 45.78
CA VAL A 846 44.67 3.15 46.79
C VAL A 846 45.84 3.97 46.23
N ASP A 847 46.81 3.31 45.58
CA ASP A 847 47.99 3.97 45.00
C ASP A 847 47.57 5.00 43.92
N ASN A 848 46.64 4.63 43.03
CA ASN A 848 46.15 5.54 42.00
C ASN A 848 45.26 6.67 42.55
N LEU A 849 44.41 6.39 43.54
CA LEU A 849 43.64 7.41 44.26
C LEU A 849 44.57 8.45 44.91
N SER A 850 45.66 7.98 45.51
CA SER A 850 46.67 8.83 46.15
C SER A 850 47.39 9.74 45.13
N LEU A 851 47.70 9.22 43.94
CA LEU A 851 48.26 10.02 42.84
C LEU A 851 47.28 11.12 42.37
N VAL A 852 45.97 10.81 42.30
CA VAL A 852 44.94 11.80 41.95
C VAL A 852 44.84 12.88 43.02
N LEU A 853 44.78 12.51 44.30
CA LEU A 853 44.71 13.46 45.40
C LEU A 853 45.94 14.36 45.49
N SER A 854 47.13 13.80 45.24
CA SER A 854 48.37 14.58 45.09
C SER A 854 48.27 15.57 43.92
N SER A 855 47.65 15.18 42.81
CA SER A 855 47.47 16.09 41.66
C SER A 855 46.44 17.20 41.94
N GLN A 856 45.50 16.98 42.87
CA GLN A 856 44.60 18.01 43.40
C GLN A 856 45.21 18.87 44.53
N GLY A 857 46.45 18.59 44.96
CA GLY A 857 47.10 19.31 46.05
C GLY A 857 46.75 18.83 47.47
N LYS A 858 46.00 17.73 47.61
CA LYS A 858 45.66 17.10 48.91
C LYS A 858 46.80 16.19 49.37
N TYR A 859 47.98 16.77 49.61
CA TYR A 859 49.21 16.01 49.78
C TYR A 859 49.29 15.17 51.06
N GLU A 860 48.72 15.64 52.17
CA GLU A 860 48.75 14.94 53.46
C GLU A 860 47.92 13.65 53.40
N GLU A 861 46.76 13.69 52.75
CA GLU A 861 45.91 12.52 52.52
C GLU A 861 46.63 11.50 51.62
N ALA A 862 47.25 11.98 50.52
CA ALA A 862 48.02 11.14 49.61
C ALA A 862 49.25 10.49 50.27
N GLU A 863 49.96 11.21 51.15
CA GLU A 863 51.10 10.68 51.92
C GLU A 863 50.65 9.53 52.83
N ALA A 864 49.57 9.72 53.59
CA ALA A 864 49.05 8.71 54.49
C ALA A 864 48.65 7.42 53.75
N MET A 865 48.00 7.54 52.59
CA MET A 865 47.60 6.39 51.78
C MET A 865 48.78 5.69 51.11
N HIS A 866 49.74 6.42 50.52
CA HIS A 866 50.94 5.79 49.96
C HIS A 866 51.77 5.08 51.03
N GLN A 867 51.85 5.64 52.25
CA GLN A 867 52.52 4.99 53.37
C GLN A 867 51.83 3.67 53.76
N GLN A 868 50.50 3.66 53.84
CA GLN A 868 49.72 2.44 54.09
C GLN A 868 49.96 1.38 53.00
N VAL A 869 49.94 1.77 51.72
CA VAL A 869 50.20 0.86 50.60
C VAL A 869 51.61 0.29 50.65
N LEU A 870 52.60 1.12 50.99
CA LEU A 870 53.99 0.70 51.14
C LEU A 870 54.14 -0.35 52.24
N GLU A 871 53.58 -0.10 53.43
CA GLU A 871 53.62 -1.05 54.56
C GLU A 871 52.97 -2.40 54.20
N ALA A 872 51.82 -2.36 53.51
CA ALA A 872 51.14 -3.56 53.04
C ALA A 872 51.98 -4.33 52.00
N ARG A 873 52.52 -3.65 50.98
CA ARG A 873 53.35 -4.27 49.94
C ARG A 873 54.67 -4.80 50.49
N GLU A 874 55.31 -4.13 51.44
CA GLU A 874 56.50 -4.64 52.13
C GLU A 874 56.22 -5.95 52.87
N LYS A 875 55.05 -6.04 53.54
CA LYS A 875 54.63 -7.24 54.27
C LYS A 875 54.27 -8.39 53.33
N VAL A 876 53.61 -8.11 52.22
CA VAL A 876 53.06 -9.13 51.31
C VAL A 876 54.05 -9.54 50.20
N LEU A 877 54.72 -8.57 49.57
CA LEU A 877 55.60 -8.76 48.41
C LEU A 877 57.10 -8.64 48.76
N GLY A 878 57.45 -7.96 49.85
CA GLY A 878 58.82 -7.77 50.33
C GLY A 878 59.44 -6.41 49.99
N TYR A 879 60.60 -6.11 50.61
CA TYR A 879 61.31 -4.82 50.50
C TYR A 879 61.86 -4.49 49.09
N GLU A 880 62.12 -5.50 48.24
CA GLU A 880 62.76 -5.36 46.91
C GLU A 880 61.80 -5.60 45.73
N HIS A 881 60.52 -5.91 45.96
CA HIS A 881 59.57 -6.18 44.88
C HIS A 881 59.29 -4.93 44.03
N PRO A 882 59.19 -5.03 42.68
CA PRO A 882 58.95 -3.87 41.81
C PRO A 882 57.79 -2.96 42.24
N ASP A 883 56.64 -3.52 42.61
CA ASP A 883 55.48 -2.74 43.09
C ASP A 883 55.74 -2.03 44.42
N THR A 884 56.50 -2.65 45.33
CA THR A 884 56.96 -2.00 46.57
C THR A 884 57.84 -0.80 46.22
N LEU A 885 58.78 -0.96 45.30
CA LEU A 885 59.70 0.12 44.87
C LEU A 885 58.98 1.25 44.11
N THR A 886 57.91 0.92 43.38
CA THR A 886 57.00 1.92 42.79
C THR A 886 56.29 2.72 43.89
N SER A 887 55.82 2.05 44.95
CA SER A 887 55.19 2.72 46.09
C SER A 887 56.15 3.65 46.83
N VAL A 888 57.41 3.21 47.03
CA VAL A 888 58.48 4.05 47.59
C VAL A 888 58.70 5.29 46.71
N SER A 889 58.74 5.11 45.39
CA SER A 889 58.92 6.22 44.45
C SER A 889 57.74 7.20 44.48
N ASN A 890 56.50 6.70 44.54
CA ASN A 890 55.30 7.54 44.63
C ASN A 890 55.24 8.34 45.93
N LEU A 891 55.59 7.72 47.06
CA LEU A 891 55.72 8.43 48.34
C LEU A 891 56.79 9.53 48.28
N GLY A 892 57.95 9.23 47.68
CA GLY A 892 59.00 10.22 47.44
C GLY A 892 58.51 11.42 46.62
N LEU A 893 57.72 11.18 45.57
CA LEU A 893 57.12 12.23 44.75
C LEU A 893 56.16 13.12 45.56
N VAL A 894 55.29 12.53 46.39
CA VAL A 894 54.37 13.30 47.25
C VAL A 894 55.13 14.14 48.27
N LEU A 895 56.14 13.58 48.94
CA LEU A 895 56.99 14.31 49.87
C LEU A 895 57.71 15.48 49.18
N SER A 896 58.19 15.29 47.95
CA SER A 896 58.81 16.34 47.15
C SER A 896 57.83 17.49 46.84
N ARG A 897 56.58 17.15 46.46
CA ARG A 897 55.51 18.14 46.20
C ARG A 897 55.12 18.94 47.46
N GLN A 898 55.24 18.34 48.64
CA GLN A 898 55.07 19.05 49.93
C GLN A 898 56.27 19.91 50.34
N GLY A 899 57.39 19.85 49.61
CA GLY A 899 58.64 20.51 50.00
C GLY A 899 59.45 19.76 51.07
N LYS A 900 59.07 18.53 51.45
CA LYS A 900 59.81 17.65 52.37
C LYS A 900 60.97 16.95 51.66
N TYR A 901 61.88 17.72 51.05
CA TYR A 901 62.88 17.18 50.12
C TYR A 901 63.85 16.15 50.70
N LYS A 902 64.21 16.25 51.99
CA LYS A 902 65.08 15.24 52.65
C LYS A 902 64.41 13.87 52.74
N GLY A 903 63.11 13.83 53.01
CA GLY A 903 62.34 12.58 53.02
C GLY A 903 62.20 12.01 51.61
N ALA A 904 61.95 12.87 50.62
CA ALA A 904 61.89 12.47 49.22
C ALA A 904 63.22 11.90 48.70
N GLU A 905 64.36 12.51 49.06
CA GLU A 905 65.70 12.02 48.75
C GLU A 905 65.91 10.61 49.30
N ALA A 906 65.57 10.38 50.57
CA ALA A 906 65.69 9.05 51.19
C ALA A 906 64.85 7.99 50.47
N MET A 907 63.62 8.32 50.06
CA MET A 907 62.74 7.41 49.33
C MET A 907 63.29 7.09 47.93
N HIS A 908 63.66 8.10 47.14
CA HIS A 908 64.18 7.87 45.79
C HIS A 908 65.54 7.17 45.80
N GLN A 909 66.42 7.47 46.77
CA GLN A 909 67.68 6.76 46.96
C GLN A 909 67.45 5.28 47.26
N ARG A 910 66.53 4.97 48.20
CA ARG A 910 66.13 3.59 48.50
C ARG A 910 65.60 2.86 47.27
N ALA A 911 64.71 3.50 46.50
CA ALA A 911 64.15 2.91 45.29
C ALA A 911 65.22 2.67 44.22
N LEU A 912 66.17 3.60 44.07
CA LEU A 912 67.28 3.51 43.13
C LEU A 912 68.19 2.33 43.47
N GLU A 913 68.68 2.24 44.70
CA GLU A 913 69.58 1.16 45.15
C GLU A 913 68.97 -0.23 44.94
N ALA A 914 67.69 -0.38 45.29
CA ALA A 914 66.99 -1.64 45.10
C ALA A 914 66.74 -1.97 43.62
N ARG A 915 66.33 -0.99 42.79
CA ARG A 915 66.11 -1.22 41.34
C ARG A 915 67.42 -1.49 40.60
N GLU A 916 68.51 -0.83 40.95
CA GLU A 916 69.84 -1.14 40.40
C GLU A 916 70.26 -2.58 40.68
N LYS A 917 70.00 -3.06 41.90
CA LYS A 917 70.31 -4.43 42.31
C LYS A 917 69.43 -5.47 41.59
N VAL A 918 68.14 -5.20 41.45
CA VAL A 918 67.15 -6.19 40.96
C VAL A 918 66.98 -6.15 39.44
N LEU A 919 66.82 -4.95 38.87
CA LEU A 919 66.50 -4.73 37.45
C LEU A 919 67.74 -4.37 36.62
N GLY A 920 68.81 -3.95 37.30
CA GLY A 920 70.04 -3.50 36.66
C GLY A 920 70.07 -1.98 36.46
N TYR A 921 71.28 -1.50 36.22
CA TYR A 921 71.58 -0.07 36.13
C TYR A 921 71.00 0.63 34.87
N GLU A 922 70.63 -0.10 33.79
CA GLU A 922 70.06 0.45 32.53
C GLU A 922 68.53 0.30 32.42
N HIS A 923 67.87 -0.34 33.38
CA HIS A 923 66.44 -0.60 33.29
C HIS A 923 65.62 0.70 33.34
N PRO A 924 64.54 0.86 32.54
CA PRO A 924 63.74 2.09 32.50
C PRO A 924 63.31 2.61 33.88
N ASP A 925 62.83 1.73 34.77
CA ASP A 925 62.43 2.12 36.12
C ASP A 925 63.60 2.59 37.00
N THR A 926 64.80 2.04 36.79
CA THR A 926 66.03 2.49 37.45
C THR A 926 66.37 3.91 36.97
N LEU A 927 66.33 4.15 35.66
CA LEU A 927 66.60 5.45 35.06
C LEU A 927 65.58 6.51 35.51
N THR A 928 64.32 6.14 35.65
CA THR A 928 63.28 6.99 36.22
C THR A 928 63.56 7.35 37.68
N SER A 929 64.06 6.40 38.49
CA SER A 929 64.49 6.70 39.87
C SER A 929 65.68 7.67 39.92
N ILE A 930 66.65 7.53 39.00
CA ILE A 930 67.80 8.45 38.88
C ILE A 930 67.30 9.87 38.57
N ASP A 931 66.40 10.01 37.60
CA ASP A 931 65.84 11.32 37.23
C ASP A 931 65.04 11.94 38.37
N ASN A 932 64.19 11.17 39.06
CA ASN A 932 63.43 11.66 40.21
C ASN A 932 64.34 12.12 41.35
N LEU A 933 65.42 11.39 41.64
CA LEU A 933 66.42 11.80 42.61
C LEU A 933 67.12 13.10 42.18
N GLY A 934 67.50 13.22 40.91
CA GLY A 934 68.07 14.45 40.34
C GLY A 934 67.17 15.68 40.51
N LEU A 935 65.86 15.53 40.27
CA LEU A 935 64.87 16.58 40.48
C LEU A 935 64.77 17.03 41.95
N VAL A 936 64.81 16.08 42.89
CA VAL A 936 64.78 16.37 44.33
C VAL A 936 66.06 17.06 44.78
N LEU A 937 67.23 16.59 44.34
CA LEU A 937 68.52 17.22 44.63
C LEU A 937 68.59 18.65 44.08
N SER A 938 68.10 18.88 42.86
CA SER A 938 67.98 20.20 42.25
C SER A 938 67.06 21.11 43.06
N SER A 939 65.96 20.59 43.59
CA SER A 939 65.02 21.34 44.46
C SER A 939 65.61 21.68 45.82
N GLN A 940 66.61 20.92 46.29
CA GLN A 940 67.41 21.25 47.48
C GLN A 940 68.56 22.24 47.19
N GLY A 941 68.78 22.62 45.93
CA GLY A 941 69.92 23.45 45.52
C GLY A 941 71.24 22.69 45.38
N LYS A 942 71.23 21.35 45.45
CA LYS A 942 72.41 20.48 45.22
C LYS A 942 72.61 20.24 43.72
N TYR A 943 72.91 21.31 42.98
CA TYR A 943 72.90 21.26 41.52
C TYR A 943 74.00 20.38 40.90
N GLU A 944 75.17 20.25 41.54
CA GLU A 944 76.24 19.36 41.11
C GLU A 944 75.81 17.89 41.14
N GLU A 945 75.17 17.46 42.23
CA GLU A 945 74.68 16.09 42.38
C GLU A 945 73.51 15.82 41.41
N ALA A 946 72.60 16.80 41.24
CA ALA A 946 71.51 16.72 40.27
C ALA A 946 72.01 16.60 38.82
N GLU A 947 73.04 17.38 38.45
CA GLU A 947 73.68 17.29 37.13
C GLU A 947 74.27 15.90 36.89
N ALA A 948 74.94 15.32 37.90
CA ALA A 948 75.49 13.98 37.81
C ALA A 948 74.39 12.92 37.58
N MET A 949 73.27 13.01 38.30
CA MET A 949 72.14 12.10 38.12
C MET A 949 71.53 12.23 36.71
N HIS A 950 71.21 13.43 36.25
CA HIS A 950 70.59 13.61 34.94
C HIS A 950 71.53 13.27 33.77
N ARG A 951 72.84 13.53 33.87
CA ARG A 951 73.82 13.04 32.88
C ARG A 951 73.84 11.52 32.82
N ARG A 952 73.85 10.88 33.99
CA ARG A 952 73.82 9.41 34.09
C ARG A 952 72.54 8.82 33.47
N ALA A 953 71.37 9.41 33.73
CA ALA A 953 70.11 8.98 33.13
C ALA A 953 70.10 9.20 31.61
N LEU A 954 70.58 10.35 31.15
CA LEU A 954 70.67 10.69 29.74
C LEU A 954 71.56 9.71 28.97
N GLU A 955 72.79 9.47 29.42
CA GLU A 955 73.73 8.55 28.76
C GLU A 955 73.15 7.13 28.60
N ALA A 956 72.47 6.63 29.63
CA ALA A 956 71.83 5.32 29.59
C ALA A 956 70.61 5.31 28.65
N ARG A 957 69.74 6.33 28.68
CA ARG A 957 68.56 6.41 27.80
C ARG A 957 68.95 6.63 26.33
N GLU A 958 69.99 7.40 26.06
CA GLU A 958 70.55 7.54 24.70
C GLU A 958 71.03 6.20 24.15
N LYS A 959 71.73 5.41 24.98
CA LYS A 959 72.23 4.08 24.60
C LYS A 959 71.12 3.06 24.37
N VAL A 960 70.07 3.05 25.22
CA VAL A 960 69.02 2.03 25.21
C VAL A 960 67.86 2.39 24.28
N LEU A 961 67.41 3.63 24.30
CA LEU A 961 66.19 4.10 23.64
C LEU A 961 66.47 4.99 22.41
N GLY A 962 67.70 5.48 22.28
CA GLY A 962 68.09 6.41 21.22
C GLY A 962 67.82 7.88 21.55
N LEU A 963 68.38 8.77 20.72
CA LEU A 963 68.38 10.22 20.93
C LEU A 963 66.99 10.86 20.82
N GLU A 964 66.09 10.30 20.01
CA GLU A 964 64.76 10.87 19.74
C GLU A 964 63.67 10.37 20.69
N HIS A 965 63.95 9.38 21.54
CA HIS A 965 62.94 8.81 22.42
C HIS A 965 62.44 9.87 23.44
N PRO A 966 61.12 9.95 23.71
CA PRO A 966 60.55 10.96 24.62
C PRO A 966 61.23 11.03 25.99
N GLU A 967 61.55 9.87 26.59
CA GLU A 967 62.26 9.79 27.86
C GLU A 967 63.72 10.30 27.79
N THR A 968 64.41 10.11 26.66
CA THR A 968 65.76 10.67 26.45
C THR A 968 65.66 12.20 26.38
N LEU A 969 64.69 12.71 25.63
CA LEU A 969 64.42 14.15 25.51
C LEU A 969 63.99 14.77 26.86
N ALA A 970 63.25 14.03 27.68
CA ALA A 970 62.91 14.46 29.04
C ALA A 970 64.16 14.61 29.91
N SER A 971 65.11 13.67 29.85
CA SER A 971 66.41 13.81 30.55
C SER A 971 67.24 14.98 30.02
N VAL A 972 67.24 15.24 28.70
CA VAL A 972 67.88 16.45 28.14
C VAL A 972 67.27 17.72 28.73
N ASN A 973 65.94 17.79 28.81
CA ASN A 973 65.24 18.93 29.39
C ASN A 973 65.53 19.09 30.89
N ASN A 974 65.53 17.99 31.66
CA ASN A 974 65.85 18.04 33.09
C ASN A 974 67.30 18.49 33.32
N LEU A 975 68.25 17.99 32.53
CA LEU A 975 69.64 18.39 32.58
C LEU A 975 69.84 19.86 32.18
N SER A 976 69.19 20.32 31.11
CA SER A 976 69.27 21.71 30.66
C SER A 976 68.71 22.68 31.72
N LEU A 977 67.62 22.31 32.40
CA LEU A 977 67.07 23.07 33.52
C LEU A 977 68.06 23.18 34.69
N VAL A 978 68.75 22.09 35.03
CA VAL A 978 69.79 22.12 36.08
C VAL A 978 70.99 22.98 35.65
N LEU A 979 71.46 22.85 34.41
CA LEU A 979 72.54 23.68 33.87
C LEU A 979 72.18 25.17 33.88
N ALA A 980 70.94 25.52 33.51
CA ALA A 980 70.43 26.88 33.60
C ALA A 980 70.39 27.39 35.05
N ARG A 981 69.95 26.58 36.01
CA ARG A 981 69.97 26.91 37.45
C ARG A 981 71.39 27.10 38.00
N LYS A 982 72.40 26.45 37.39
CA LYS A 982 73.84 26.67 37.67
C LYS A 982 74.43 27.91 36.98
N GLY A 983 73.64 28.64 36.19
CA GLY A 983 74.12 29.78 35.40
C GLY A 983 74.87 29.41 34.11
N LYS A 984 74.87 28.13 33.72
CA LYS A 984 75.49 27.63 32.48
C LYS A 984 74.54 27.72 31.28
N TYR A 985 74.03 28.92 31.00
CA TYR A 985 72.97 29.12 30.00
C TYR A 985 73.35 28.66 28.59
N LYS A 986 74.60 28.87 28.16
CA LYS A 986 75.08 28.45 26.84
C LYS A 986 75.10 26.93 26.67
N GLU A 987 75.47 26.18 27.72
CA GLU A 987 75.44 24.71 27.70
C GLU A 987 74.00 24.20 27.67
N ALA A 988 73.10 24.83 28.44
CA ALA A 988 71.68 24.49 28.44
C ALA A 988 71.01 24.77 27.08
N GLU A 989 71.32 25.90 26.45
CA GLU A 989 70.83 26.28 25.12
C GLU A 989 71.30 25.29 24.05
N ALA A 990 72.60 24.95 24.06
CA ALA A 990 73.16 23.97 23.13
C ALA A 990 72.51 22.58 23.25
N MET A 991 72.16 22.15 24.47
CA MET A 991 71.43 20.89 24.67
C MET A 991 70.01 20.93 24.08
N ILE A 992 69.29 22.04 24.24
CA ILE A 992 67.93 22.19 23.70
C ILE A 992 67.97 22.30 22.18
N ASP A 993 68.88 23.08 21.60
CA ASP A 993 69.00 23.27 20.15
C ASP A 993 69.43 21.98 19.43
N GLY A 994 70.31 21.18 20.06
CA GLY A 994 70.68 19.85 19.56
C GLY A 994 69.48 18.90 19.38
N THR A 995 68.45 19.02 20.24
CA THR A 995 67.21 18.22 20.14
C THR A 995 66.21 18.75 19.11
N ARG A 996 66.25 20.06 18.78
CA ARG A 996 65.44 20.64 17.71
C ARG A 996 65.96 20.25 16.33
N SER A 997 67.28 20.29 16.14
CA SER A 997 67.91 19.93 14.86
C SER A 997 67.72 18.45 14.48
N THR A 998 67.66 17.54 15.46
CA THR A 998 67.38 16.11 15.20
C THR A 998 65.92 15.87 14.81
N ARG A 999 64.97 16.53 15.51
CA ARG A 999 63.54 16.51 15.14
C ARG A 999 63.28 17.02 13.72
N GLU A 1000 63.92 18.11 13.28
CA GLU A 1000 63.74 18.63 11.91
C GLU A 1000 64.27 17.67 10.82
N CYS A 1001 65.29 16.85 11.13
CA CYS A 1001 65.84 15.85 10.21
C CYS A 1001 65.01 14.56 10.08
N SER A 1002 64.22 14.17 11.08
CA SER A 1002 63.36 12.98 11.00
C SER A 1002 62.02 13.26 10.31
N TRP A 1003 61.46 14.48 10.43
CA TRP A 1003 60.26 14.88 9.67
C TRP A 1003 60.51 14.92 8.15
N THR A 1004 61.73 15.25 7.70
CA THR A 1004 62.10 15.27 6.27
C THR A 1004 62.41 13.88 5.70
N ARG A 1005 62.51 12.83 6.52
CA ARG A 1005 62.70 11.43 6.09
C ARG A 1005 61.42 10.60 6.10
N ALA A 1006 60.33 11.10 6.69
CA ALA A 1006 59.04 10.42 6.79
C ALA A 1006 57.96 10.98 5.83
N SER A 1007 58.32 11.95 4.99
CA SER A 1007 57.56 12.44 3.83
C SER A 1007 58.11 11.86 2.54
#